data_AF-A0A2G4GH19-F1
#
_entry.id   AF-A0A2G4GH19-F1
#
_cell.length_a   1.000
_cell.length_b   1.000
_cell.length_c   1.000
_cell.angle_alpha   90.00
_cell.angle_beta   90.00
_cell.angle_gamma   90.00
#
_symmetry.space_group_name_H-M   'P 1'
#
loop_
_entity.id
_entity.type
_entity.pdbx_description
1 polymer ?
#
loop_
_entity_poly.entity_id
_entity_poly.type
_entity_poly.pdbx_seq_one_letter_code
_entity_poly.pdbx_strand_id
1 'polypeptide(L)'
;MATPTRPLHRVGFLLVFVSLITTLLASAPNTAVHAEPLPPVGVIIRGHGNGHGRGLSQYGSLGWATKLGSSWQDILNFYYGGSGRTLTTLTEADAAALPGGLMSVRLQTFDARPTAVISDNNTASWTGAAGTYGGLVARMVSNNVYDIYGSATPTCAADTDNPSGFTLIGDNVTGPIDFVSGQGSVPTAVSPTDLLGACEPPSTTYKTGRIRYYRGSIRATIDILGNRRTVNILNAEAYLRGVVPRESPAGWGDIAGGLGMNALRAQSVAARSYSLSEARYTYAKTCDTEDCQVYGGAGLRNVGSKTASVIEDKRTDQAITDTAGYVIKDSRNAIMRTEFTSSNGGRTAGGQFPAQFDNGDVAADATLQSWSRLLSSTDIQKAFPTIGVFTSITTAHDGLGGDWNGYTTSVVITGTAGSVTRTGWQFRSDFDLNSPWYESFPVAATDPASPSVGSILFIGDSVGESIATEFAAIVTPAYPTMNFQSCAGRGMAGAGCLFTVTAPQINSDGVGVVNTLDAPAIAIVELGYNDDPATFEGEVQQMLAALISKAVQRVIFVNMSTRSTKRNYAQSNAVLTAAAEKNPGITIFDWNTASSGANQWRWFDNKSLCCYVHLSTTGQAEFALFLRQQLDALRPAGSLPTTAAVAPLMLGLPLAKNNAGAMVTVVQKKLNLALNLVGTSRLATDGAFGSGTERAVRAFQTTSVLPVSGIVDRATWDALGLAGRVDLAVLKVGSRHPAVSSLQQALSKVLKKKISSTGVFTTALANDVKLFQKRVNLPVNGRVGPSTWKVLTATASLTSP
;
A
#
# COMPACT_ATOMS: atom_id res chain seq x y z
N MET A 1 38.72 -35.34 86.82
CA MET A 1 37.46 -35.37 86.04
C MET A 1 37.54 -34.26 85.01
N ALA A 2 37.56 -34.67 83.74
CA ALA A 2 37.49 -33.92 82.48
C ALA A 2 37.88 -32.42 82.51
N THR A 3 39.18 -32.21 82.32
CA THR A 3 39.94 -30.96 82.18
C THR A 3 40.55 -30.90 80.74
N PRO A 4 41.22 -29.83 80.28
CA PRO A 4 40.96 -28.39 80.44
C PRO A 4 41.38 -27.50 79.21
N THR A 5 41.04 -26.20 79.30
CA THR A 5 41.85 -24.98 78.97
C THR A 5 42.53 -24.76 77.59
N ARG A 6 42.20 -23.59 77.01
CA ARG A 6 43.02 -22.74 76.11
C ARG A 6 44.44 -22.51 76.67
N PRO A 7 45.50 -22.21 75.86
CA PRO A 7 45.84 -20.79 75.57
C PRO A 7 46.66 -20.50 74.28
N LEU A 8 47.03 -19.22 74.19
CA LEU A 8 47.67 -18.39 73.15
C LEU A 8 48.96 -18.87 72.42
N HIS A 9 49.05 -18.39 71.17
CA HIS A 9 50.18 -18.00 70.31
C HIS A 9 51.64 -18.41 70.64
N ARG A 10 52.33 -19.00 69.63
CA ARG A 10 53.49 -18.42 68.90
C ARG A 10 54.19 -19.45 67.97
N VAL A 11 54.66 -18.96 66.81
CA VAL A 11 55.94 -19.24 66.10
C VAL A 11 56.31 -20.69 65.72
N GLY A 12 56.74 -20.90 64.46
CA GLY A 12 57.61 -22.04 64.11
C GLY A 12 57.72 -22.40 62.62
N PHE A 13 58.82 -22.00 61.99
CA PHE A 13 59.35 -22.48 60.70
C PHE A 13 59.63 -24.01 60.70
N LEU A 14 59.40 -24.73 59.59
CA LEU A 14 60.47 -25.49 58.89
C LEU A 14 60.02 -26.03 57.51
N LEU A 15 60.81 -25.71 56.49
CA LEU A 15 60.85 -26.28 55.14
C LEU A 15 61.48 -27.68 55.14
N VAL A 16 61.16 -28.53 54.14
CA VAL A 16 62.17 -29.26 53.31
C VAL A 16 61.60 -29.53 51.89
N PHE A 17 62.39 -29.10 50.89
CA PHE A 17 62.32 -29.32 49.42
C PHE A 17 62.44 -30.82 49.04
N VAL A 18 62.02 -31.31 47.85
CA VAL A 18 62.80 -31.33 46.60
C VAL A 18 61.91 -31.78 45.40
N SER A 19 61.95 -30.96 44.33
CA SER A 19 61.99 -31.20 42.86
C SER A 19 61.46 -32.50 42.24
N LEU A 20 60.95 -32.58 41.00
CA LEU A 20 60.94 -31.73 39.80
C LEU A 20 59.89 -32.37 38.85
N ILE A 21 59.11 -31.62 38.07
CA ILE A 21 58.72 -31.97 36.69
C ILE A 21 58.12 -30.72 36.05
N THR A 22 58.70 -30.35 34.92
CA THR A 22 58.35 -29.27 34.00
C THR A 22 56.92 -29.38 33.48
N THR A 23 56.12 -28.32 33.65
CA THR A 23 54.84 -28.14 32.95
C THR A 23 55.02 -27.22 31.75
N LEU A 24 54.76 -27.77 30.55
CA LEU A 24 54.50 -26.98 29.35
C LEU A 24 53.30 -26.05 29.62
N LEU A 25 53.49 -24.76 29.36
CA LEU A 25 52.38 -23.83 29.16
C LEU A 25 51.65 -24.22 27.87
N ALA A 26 50.57 -24.99 28.01
CA ALA A 26 49.59 -25.13 26.94
C ALA A 26 48.83 -23.80 26.83
N SER A 27 49.07 -23.08 25.73
CA SER A 27 48.22 -21.99 25.27
C SER A 27 46.80 -22.54 25.06
N ALA A 28 45.89 -22.21 25.97
CA ALA A 28 44.47 -22.50 25.81
C ALA A 28 43.98 -21.79 24.53
N PRO A 29 43.20 -22.47 23.66
CA PRO A 29 42.58 -21.79 22.54
C PRO A 29 41.61 -20.74 23.09
N ASN A 30 41.77 -19.48 22.67
CA ASN A 30 40.73 -18.48 22.81
C ASN A 30 39.50 -19.00 22.08
N THR A 31 38.53 -19.54 22.80
CA THR A 31 37.19 -19.70 22.29
C THR A 31 36.66 -18.29 22.06
N ALA A 32 36.58 -17.90 20.79
CA ALA A 32 35.86 -16.70 20.40
C ALA A 32 34.45 -16.82 20.97
N VAL A 33 34.11 -15.95 21.93
CA VAL A 33 32.73 -15.75 22.36
C VAL A 33 31.99 -15.26 21.12
N HIS A 34 31.24 -16.15 20.47
CA HIS A 34 30.29 -15.74 19.46
C HIS A 34 29.28 -14.82 20.16
N ALA A 35 29.29 -13.53 19.80
CA ALA A 35 28.23 -12.62 20.22
C ALA A 35 26.88 -13.22 19.79
N GLU A 36 25.90 -13.23 20.70
CA GLU A 36 24.54 -13.63 20.32
C GLU A 36 24.08 -12.77 19.14
N PRO A 37 23.42 -13.36 18.12
CA PRO A 37 22.88 -12.60 17.01
C PRO A 37 21.93 -11.53 17.55
N LEU A 38 22.10 -10.28 17.09
CA LEU A 38 21.18 -9.21 17.46
C LEU A 38 19.74 -9.59 17.09
N PRO A 39 18.75 -9.19 17.92
CA PRO A 39 17.36 -9.41 17.61
C PRO A 39 17.00 -8.84 16.22
N PRO A 40 16.16 -9.54 15.43
CA PRO A 40 15.74 -9.07 14.12
C PRO A 40 14.94 -7.76 14.22
N VAL A 41 15.09 -6.90 13.21
CA VAL A 41 14.33 -5.63 13.13
C VAL A 41 12.89 -5.84 12.67
N GLY A 42 12.57 -7.04 12.18
CA GLY A 42 11.24 -7.45 11.76
C GLY A 42 11.28 -8.79 11.04
N VAL A 43 10.17 -9.14 10.40
CA VAL A 43 10.06 -10.31 9.54
C VAL A 43 9.36 -9.93 8.23
N ILE A 44 9.81 -10.55 7.14
CA ILE A 44 9.05 -10.60 5.90
C ILE A 44 8.26 -11.89 5.93
N ILE A 45 6.94 -11.78 5.89
CA ILE A 45 6.04 -12.91 5.69
C ILE A 45 5.81 -13.03 4.19
N ARG A 46 6.02 -14.22 3.65
CA ARG A 46 5.61 -14.56 2.28
C ARG A 46 4.56 -15.64 2.35
N GLY A 47 3.52 -15.53 1.55
CA GLY A 47 2.41 -16.46 1.58
C GLY A 47 1.72 -16.66 0.25
N HIS A 48 0.77 -17.60 0.26
CA HIS A 48 0.01 -18.04 -0.90
C HIS A 48 -1.49 -17.79 -0.78
N GLY A 49 -2.18 -17.56 -1.89
CA GLY A 49 -3.63 -17.45 -1.96
C GLY A 49 -4.22 -16.14 -1.43
N ASN A 50 -5.54 -16.09 -1.37
CA ASN A 50 -6.32 -14.97 -0.85
C ASN A 50 -7.64 -15.47 -0.28
N GLY A 51 -7.80 -15.40 1.04
CA GLY A 51 -8.90 -15.99 1.78
C GLY A 51 -8.52 -17.30 2.46
N HIS A 52 -9.51 -18.16 2.70
CA HIS A 52 -9.38 -19.28 3.62
C HIS A 52 -8.95 -20.61 3.02
N GLY A 53 -8.90 -20.74 1.70
CA GLY A 53 -8.43 -21.97 1.06
C GLY A 53 -9.39 -23.16 1.11
N ARG A 54 -10.39 -23.15 2.01
CA ARG A 54 -11.42 -24.18 2.12
C ARG A 54 -12.42 -24.15 0.96
N GLY A 55 -12.74 -25.32 0.43
CA GLY A 55 -13.74 -25.51 -0.63
C GLY A 55 -13.33 -24.88 -1.97
N LEU A 56 -14.31 -24.38 -2.72
CA LEU A 56 -14.10 -23.86 -4.08
C LEU A 56 -13.23 -22.61 -4.08
N SER A 57 -12.15 -22.62 -4.87
CA SER A 57 -11.46 -21.38 -5.25
C SER A 57 -12.21 -20.71 -6.38
N GLN A 58 -12.58 -19.43 -6.23
CA GLN A 58 -13.27 -18.67 -7.26
C GLN A 58 -12.38 -18.55 -8.51
N TYR A 59 -11.12 -18.12 -8.32
CA TYR A 59 -10.16 -18.09 -9.41
C TYR A 59 -9.82 -19.49 -9.90
N GLY A 60 -9.73 -20.49 -9.01
CA GLY A 60 -9.47 -21.85 -9.43
C GLY A 60 -10.58 -22.43 -10.30
N SER A 61 -11.84 -22.18 -9.98
CA SER A 61 -12.99 -22.54 -10.82
C SER A 61 -12.91 -21.87 -12.20
N LEU A 62 -12.46 -20.62 -12.27
CA LEU A 62 -12.22 -19.92 -13.54
C LEU A 62 -11.09 -20.57 -14.34
N GLY A 63 -9.99 -20.94 -13.70
CA GLY A 63 -8.87 -21.62 -14.37
C GLY A 63 -9.25 -23.00 -14.87
N TRP A 64 -9.94 -23.81 -14.06
CA TRP A 64 -10.50 -25.09 -14.48
C TRP A 64 -11.40 -24.93 -15.71
N ALA A 65 -12.29 -23.94 -15.70
CA ALA A 65 -13.19 -23.69 -16.82
C ALA A 65 -12.46 -23.18 -18.09
N THR A 66 -11.62 -22.16 -17.94
CA THR A 66 -11.09 -21.39 -19.09
C THR A 66 -9.73 -21.84 -19.60
N LYS A 67 -8.95 -22.54 -18.77
CA LYS A 67 -7.61 -23.04 -19.11
C LYS A 67 -7.58 -24.54 -19.27
N LEU A 68 -8.39 -25.26 -18.49
CA LEU A 68 -8.44 -26.72 -18.47
C LEU A 68 -9.72 -27.28 -19.12
N GLY A 69 -10.64 -26.41 -19.57
CA GLY A 69 -11.84 -26.80 -20.31
C GLY A 69 -12.87 -27.63 -19.52
N SER A 70 -12.80 -27.60 -18.18
CA SER A 70 -13.66 -28.42 -17.33
C SER A 70 -15.11 -27.96 -17.30
N SER A 71 -16.02 -28.92 -17.16
CA SER A 71 -17.43 -28.63 -16.91
C SER A 71 -17.64 -28.13 -15.47
N TRP A 72 -18.77 -27.48 -15.22
CA TRP A 72 -19.09 -27.03 -13.86
C TRP A 72 -19.31 -28.21 -12.88
N GLN A 73 -19.73 -29.37 -13.38
CA GLN A 73 -19.84 -30.60 -12.61
C GLN A 73 -18.46 -31.15 -12.20
N ASP A 74 -17.50 -31.16 -13.13
CA ASP A 74 -16.12 -31.59 -12.84
C ASP A 74 -15.48 -30.68 -11.79
N ILE A 75 -15.69 -29.36 -11.93
CA ILE A 75 -15.23 -28.35 -10.97
C ILE A 75 -15.80 -28.63 -9.57
N LEU A 76 -17.12 -28.82 -9.46
CA LEU A 76 -17.76 -29.10 -8.17
C LEU A 76 -17.31 -30.44 -7.59
N ASN A 77 -17.14 -31.46 -8.41
CA ASN A 77 -16.65 -32.77 -7.97
C ASN A 77 -15.21 -32.69 -7.45
N PHE A 78 -14.36 -31.88 -8.07
CA PHE A 78 -13.00 -31.63 -7.58
C PHE A 78 -13.02 -30.98 -6.17
N TYR A 79 -13.78 -29.90 -5.99
CA TYR A 79 -13.78 -29.16 -4.72
C TYR A 79 -14.58 -29.82 -3.60
N TYR A 80 -15.69 -30.47 -3.92
CA TYR A 80 -16.67 -30.92 -2.93
C TYR A 80 -16.99 -32.42 -3.01
N GLY A 81 -16.47 -33.13 -4.00
CA GLY A 81 -16.68 -34.57 -4.17
C GLY A 81 -15.92 -35.43 -3.17
N GLY A 82 -16.07 -36.75 -3.32
CA GLY A 82 -15.46 -37.75 -2.44
C GLY A 82 -16.22 -37.96 -1.12
N SER A 83 -15.85 -39.00 -0.37
CA SER A 83 -16.43 -39.35 0.94
C SER A 83 -17.96 -39.50 0.93
N GLY A 84 -18.52 -40.01 -0.16
CA GLY A 84 -19.97 -40.21 -0.32
C GLY A 84 -20.76 -38.92 -0.58
N ARG A 85 -20.10 -37.80 -0.82
CA ARG A 85 -20.76 -36.55 -1.23
C ARG A 85 -21.12 -36.59 -2.70
N THR A 86 -22.28 -36.05 -3.04
CA THR A 86 -22.81 -36.06 -4.39
C THR A 86 -23.38 -34.71 -4.78
N LEU A 87 -23.20 -34.35 -6.05
CA LEU A 87 -23.96 -33.30 -6.71
C LEU A 87 -25.33 -33.88 -7.07
N THR A 88 -26.40 -33.27 -6.55
CA THR A 88 -27.77 -33.73 -6.77
C THR A 88 -28.75 -32.57 -6.77
N THR A 89 -29.99 -32.80 -7.18
CA THR A 89 -31.06 -31.81 -7.12
C THR A 89 -31.80 -31.88 -5.79
N LEU A 90 -32.35 -30.74 -5.36
CA LEU A 90 -33.28 -30.70 -4.24
C LEU A 90 -34.50 -31.59 -4.54
N THR A 91 -34.88 -32.40 -3.56
CA THR A 91 -36.09 -33.23 -3.56
C THR A 91 -37.27 -32.43 -3.00
N GLU A 92 -38.50 -32.93 -3.22
CA GLU A 92 -39.70 -32.36 -2.58
C GLU A 92 -39.60 -32.40 -1.04
N ALA A 93 -38.97 -33.43 -0.48
CA ALA A 93 -38.71 -33.52 0.95
C ALA A 93 -37.75 -32.43 1.44
N ASP A 94 -36.73 -32.04 0.64
CA ASP A 94 -35.86 -30.92 0.98
C ASP A 94 -36.61 -29.59 0.95
N ALA A 95 -37.48 -29.41 -0.06
CA ALA A 95 -38.34 -28.23 -0.15
C ALA A 95 -39.30 -28.11 1.04
N ALA A 96 -39.79 -29.24 1.56
CA ALA A 96 -40.67 -29.31 2.74
C ALA A 96 -39.93 -29.21 4.08
N ALA A 97 -38.70 -29.74 4.17
CA ALA A 97 -37.88 -29.75 5.39
C ALA A 97 -37.20 -28.41 5.67
N LEU A 98 -37.10 -27.52 4.67
CA LEU A 98 -36.77 -26.12 4.87
C LEU A 98 -38.03 -25.42 5.41
N PRO A 99 -38.14 -25.08 6.72
CA PRO A 99 -39.34 -24.44 7.23
C PRO A 99 -39.51 -23.09 6.52
N GLY A 100 -40.48 -23.03 5.62
CA GLY A 100 -40.75 -21.87 4.77
C GLY A 100 -40.10 -21.87 3.39
N GLY A 101 -39.24 -22.83 2.99
CA GLY A 101 -38.66 -22.92 1.62
C GLY A 101 -37.91 -21.67 1.12
N LEU A 102 -37.76 -20.67 1.97
CA LEU A 102 -37.33 -19.32 1.67
C LEU A 102 -36.03 -19.06 2.44
N MET A 103 -35.06 -18.46 1.77
CA MET A 103 -33.94 -17.79 2.40
C MET A 103 -34.43 -16.67 3.30
N SER A 104 -33.79 -16.52 4.46
CA SER A 104 -34.02 -15.43 5.39
C SER A 104 -32.68 -14.78 5.75
N VAL A 105 -32.52 -13.53 5.33
CA VAL A 105 -31.25 -12.80 5.42
C VAL A 105 -31.41 -11.63 6.39
N ARG A 106 -30.69 -11.66 7.51
CA ARG A 106 -30.59 -10.48 8.40
C ARG A 106 -29.88 -9.36 7.64
N LEU A 107 -30.52 -8.20 7.57
CA LEU A 107 -29.96 -7.00 6.95
C LEU A 107 -29.30 -6.14 8.02
N GLN A 108 -27.98 -6.31 8.24
CA GLN A 108 -27.27 -5.74 9.38
C GLN A 108 -27.28 -4.20 9.40
N THR A 109 -27.30 -3.56 8.22
CA THR A 109 -27.39 -2.09 8.10
C THR A 109 -28.63 -1.51 8.81
N PHE A 110 -29.67 -2.31 9.03
CA PHE A 110 -30.95 -1.91 9.62
C PHE A 110 -31.11 -2.34 11.09
N ASP A 111 -30.06 -2.86 11.71
CA ASP A 111 -30.11 -3.27 13.10
C ASP A 111 -30.46 -2.10 14.03
N ALA A 112 -31.29 -2.38 15.05
CA ALA A 112 -31.81 -1.43 16.03
C ALA A 112 -32.69 -0.28 15.48
N ARG A 113 -33.09 -0.34 14.20
CA ARG A 113 -33.94 0.66 13.54
C ARG A 113 -35.36 0.13 13.30
N PRO A 114 -36.38 1.01 13.13
CA PRO A 114 -37.65 0.59 12.56
C PRO A 114 -37.44 -0.02 11.17
N THR A 115 -38.20 -1.07 10.84
CA THR A 115 -38.17 -1.63 9.48
C THR A 115 -39.00 -0.73 8.58
N ALA A 116 -38.35 -0.04 7.64
CA ALA A 116 -38.99 0.88 6.72
C ALA A 116 -38.71 0.49 5.27
N VAL A 117 -39.76 0.41 4.47
CA VAL A 117 -39.68 0.11 3.03
C VAL A 117 -40.43 1.14 2.20
N ILE A 118 -40.01 1.26 0.95
CA ILE A 118 -40.69 2.04 -0.07
C ILE A 118 -41.07 1.15 -1.25
N SER A 119 -42.06 1.59 -2.01
CA SER A 119 -42.39 1.06 -3.32
C SER A 119 -42.60 2.23 -4.26
N ASP A 120 -41.77 2.33 -5.30
CA ASP A 120 -41.85 3.44 -6.27
C ASP A 120 -43.16 3.43 -7.05
N ASN A 121 -43.72 2.24 -7.26
CA ASN A 121 -44.94 2.01 -8.03
C ASN A 121 -46.19 1.83 -7.14
N ASN A 122 -46.13 2.21 -5.86
CA ASN A 122 -47.23 2.11 -4.90
C ASN A 122 -47.82 0.69 -4.79
N THR A 123 -46.97 -0.33 -4.79
CA THR A 123 -47.36 -1.74 -4.72
C THR A 123 -47.04 -2.39 -3.38
N ALA A 124 -46.46 -1.65 -2.42
CA ALA A 124 -46.17 -2.20 -1.10
C ALA A 124 -47.48 -2.51 -0.36
N SER A 125 -47.57 -3.67 0.27
CA SER A 125 -48.72 -4.08 1.07
C SER A 125 -48.29 -4.97 2.23
N TRP A 126 -49.22 -5.21 3.15
CA TRP A 126 -49.06 -6.07 4.31
C TRP A 126 -50.42 -6.67 4.67
N THR A 127 -50.46 -7.76 5.44
CA THR A 127 -51.68 -8.55 5.64
C THR A 127 -52.72 -7.91 6.57
N GLY A 128 -52.32 -7.00 7.46
CA GLY A 128 -53.22 -6.46 8.49
C GLY A 128 -54.08 -5.26 8.04
N ALA A 129 -53.93 -4.77 6.81
CA ALA A 129 -54.83 -3.76 6.25
C ALA A 129 -54.96 -3.92 4.73
N ALA A 130 -56.18 -3.76 4.20
CA ALA A 130 -56.42 -3.72 2.77
C ALA A 130 -55.87 -2.42 2.16
N GLY A 131 -55.12 -2.52 1.06
CA GLY A 131 -54.58 -1.38 0.32
C GLY A 131 -53.14 -1.56 -0.11
N THR A 132 -52.66 -0.63 -0.94
CA THR A 132 -51.25 -0.53 -1.33
C THR A 132 -50.68 0.84 -1.00
N TYR A 133 -49.38 0.89 -0.77
CA TYR A 133 -48.69 2.03 -0.18
C TYR A 133 -47.40 2.34 -0.97
N GLY A 134 -47.03 3.62 -1.01
CA GLY A 134 -45.73 4.08 -1.49
C GLY A 134 -44.63 3.92 -0.42
N GLY A 135 -45.00 3.87 0.86
CA GLY A 135 -44.09 3.58 1.96
C GLY A 135 -44.79 2.88 3.12
N LEU A 136 -44.07 1.98 3.80
CA LEU A 136 -44.51 1.25 4.98
C LEU A 136 -43.42 1.27 6.07
N VAL A 137 -43.84 1.40 7.33
CA VAL A 137 -42.95 1.35 8.49
C VAL A 137 -43.54 0.45 9.57
N ALA A 138 -42.77 -0.50 10.06
CA ALA A 138 -43.08 -1.28 11.26
C ALA A 138 -42.26 -0.71 12.43
N ARG A 139 -42.94 -0.09 13.38
CA ARG A 139 -42.34 0.47 14.60
C ARG A 139 -42.67 -0.41 15.79
N MET A 140 -41.66 -0.94 16.45
CA MET A 140 -41.87 -1.72 17.67
C MET A 140 -42.28 -0.81 18.84
N VAL A 141 -43.41 -1.09 19.47
CA VAL A 141 -43.95 -0.37 20.63
C VAL A 141 -43.82 -1.14 21.94
N SER A 142 -43.76 -2.48 21.85
CA SER A 142 -43.37 -3.35 22.96
C SER A 142 -42.76 -4.64 22.39
N ASN A 143 -42.29 -5.55 23.24
CA ASN A 143 -41.53 -6.72 22.81
C ASN A 143 -42.30 -7.55 21.76
N ASN A 144 -41.81 -7.55 20.51
CA ASN A 144 -42.44 -8.18 19.35
C ASN A 144 -43.87 -7.69 19.03
N VAL A 145 -44.19 -6.44 19.35
CA VAL A 145 -45.48 -5.78 19.02
C VAL A 145 -45.20 -4.47 18.32
N TYR A 146 -45.93 -4.19 17.23
CA TYR A 146 -45.62 -3.13 16.28
C TYR A 146 -46.82 -2.25 15.96
N ASP A 147 -46.57 -0.95 15.86
CA ASP A 147 -47.42 -0.03 15.12
C ASP A 147 -46.98 -0.02 13.65
N ILE A 148 -47.95 -0.11 12.74
CA ILE A 148 -47.71 -0.09 11.30
C ILE A 148 -48.19 1.24 10.73
N TYR A 149 -47.29 1.92 10.05
CA TYR A 149 -47.55 3.21 9.40
C TYR A 149 -47.46 3.07 7.89
N GLY A 150 -48.37 3.72 7.17
CA GLY A 150 -48.41 3.75 5.70
C GLY A 150 -48.39 5.16 5.14
N SER A 151 -47.82 5.32 3.94
CA SER A 151 -47.88 6.54 3.16
C SER A 151 -48.27 6.24 1.72
N ALA A 152 -49.13 7.06 1.13
CA ALA A 152 -49.46 6.99 -0.29
C ALA A 152 -48.33 7.55 -1.19
N THR A 153 -47.37 8.28 -0.63
CA THR A 153 -46.23 8.84 -1.37
C THR A 153 -45.02 7.91 -1.24
N PRO A 154 -44.34 7.56 -2.35
CA PRO A 154 -43.06 6.86 -2.29
C PRO A 154 -41.98 7.71 -1.61
N THR A 155 -41.78 7.48 -0.31
CA THR A 155 -40.81 8.24 0.48
C THR A 155 -40.19 7.38 1.55
N CYS A 156 -38.89 7.55 1.77
CA CYS A 156 -38.23 6.95 2.92
C CYS A 156 -38.70 7.63 4.20
N ALA A 157 -39.08 6.82 5.20
CA ALA A 157 -39.35 7.32 6.52
C ALA A 157 -38.08 7.91 7.15
N ALA A 158 -38.24 8.98 7.93
CA ALA A 158 -37.18 9.44 8.81
C ALA A 158 -36.84 8.33 9.81
N ASP A 159 -35.55 8.19 10.13
CA ASP A 159 -35.05 7.24 11.13
C ASP A 159 -35.39 7.71 12.56
N THR A 160 -36.69 7.75 12.85
CA THR A 160 -37.27 8.24 14.10
C THR A 160 -38.46 7.36 14.45
N ASP A 161 -38.78 7.28 15.74
CA ASP A 161 -39.94 6.50 16.20
C ASP A 161 -41.30 7.14 15.82
N ASN A 162 -41.36 8.31 15.17
CA ASN A 162 -42.62 8.86 14.66
C ASN A 162 -42.45 9.39 13.22
N PRO A 163 -42.74 8.56 12.20
CA PRO A 163 -42.43 8.91 10.82
C PRO A 163 -43.38 9.99 10.28
N SER A 164 -42.87 11.21 10.10
CA SER A 164 -43.61 12.32 9.49
C SER A 164 -44.09 11.98 8.08
N GLY A 165 -45.36 12.28 7.77
CA GLY A 165 -45.96 12.01 6.45
C GLY A 165 -46.49 10.58 6.27
N PHE A 166 -46.55 9.81 7.36
CA PHE A 166 -47.18 8.49 7.40
C PHE A 166 -48.37 8.49 8.37
N THR A 167 -49.37 7.67 8.08
CA THR A 167 -50.57 7.47 8.89
C THR A 167 -50.54 6.10 9.56
N LEU A 168 -50.97 6.01 10.81
CA LEU A 168 -51.14 4.73 11.51
C LEU A 168 -52.24 3.92 10.80
N ILE A 169 -51.89 2.71 10.35
CA ILE A 169 -52.78 1.78 9.64
C ILE A 169 -52.91 0.42 10.33
N GLY A 170 -52.08 0.17 11.35
CA GLY A 170 -52.19 -0.97 12.26
C GLY A 170 -51.65 -0.58 13.63
N ASP A 171 -52.40 -0.86 14.69
CA ASP A 171 -52.09 -0.48 16.07
C ASP A 171 -51.82 -1.74 16.91
N ASN A 172 -50.70 -1.77 17.65
CA ASN A 172 -50.33 -2.86 18.55
C ASN A 172 -50.40 -4.27 17.92
N VAL A 173 -49.88 -4.42 16.70
CA VAL A 173 -49.88 -5.68 15.95
C VAL A 173 -48.77 -6.62 16.43
N THR A 174 -49.13 -7.84 16.83
CA THR A 174 -48.14 -8.88 17.18
C THR A 174 -47.30 -9.27 15.96
N GLY A 175 -45.98 -9.26 16.12
CA GLY A 175 -45.03 -9.65 15.07
C GLY A 175 -44.85 -11.17 14.93
N PRO A 176 -44.11 -11.62 13.90
CA PRO A 176 -43.39 -10.80 12.92
C PRO A 176 -44.33 -10.13 11.90
N ILE A 177 -43.85 -9.04 11.29
CA ILE A 177 -44.59 -8.28 10.28
C ILE A 177 -43.90 -8.42 8.92
N ASP A 178 -44.62 -8.84 7.90
CA ASP A 178 -44.11 -8.96 6.53
C ASP A 178 -44.66 -7.86 5.63
N PHE A 179 -43.75 -7.12 5.00
CA PHE A 179 -44.05 -6.22 3.89
C PHE A 179 -43.75 -6.93 2.57
N VAL A 180 -44.71 -6.89 1.65
CA VAL A 180 -44.64 -7.50 0.32
C VAL A 180 -44.88 -6.45 -0.77
N SER A 181 -44.45 -6.75 -1.99
CA SER A 181 -44.83 -5.99 -3.19
C SER A 181 -45.46 -6.91 -4.21
N GLY A 182 -46.31 -6.37 -5.08
CA GLY A 182 -47.02 -7.16 -6.10
C GLY A 182 -46.10 -7.93 -7.07
N GLN A 183 -44.85 -7.48 -7.24
CA GLN A 183 -43.85 -8.12 -8.11
C GLN A 183 -42.70 -8.77 -7.33
N GLY A 184 -42.69 -8.72 -6.00
CA GLY A 184 -41.57 -9.15 -5.16
C GLY A 184 -41.20 -10.62 -5.35
N SER A 185 -42.19 -11.48 -5.60
CA SER A 185 -41.99 -12.92 -5.79
C SER A 185 -41.75 -13.33 -7.25
N VAL A 186 -41.77 -12.38 -8.20
CA VAL A 186 -41.64 -12.69 -9.63
C VAL A 186 -40.19 -13.09 -9.96
N PRO A 187 -39.95 -14.31 -10.50
CA PRO A 187 -38.59 -14.79 -10.76
C PRO A 187 -37.87 -14.12 -11.94
N THR A 188 -38.62 -13.51 -12.87
CA THR A 188 -38.09 -12.92 -14.11
C THR A 188 -37.49 -11.52 -13.87
N ALA A 189 -37.02 -10.86 -14.93
CA ALA A 189 -36.44 -9.52 -14.86
C ALA A 189 -37.50 -8.52 -14.36
N VAL A 190 -37.31 -8.05 -13.14
CA VAL A 190 -38.16 -7.07 -12.47
C VAL A 190 -37.36 -5.78 -12.39
N SER A 191 -37.93 -4.64 -12.79
CA SER A 191 -37.26 -3.35 -12.57
C SER A 191 -37.07 -3.18 -11.07
N PRO A 192 -35.92 -2.68 -10.56
CA PRO A 192 -35.75 -2.45 -9.13
C PRO A 192 -36.92 -1.67 -8.50
N THR A 193 -37.51 -0.74 -9.25
CA THR A 193 -38.67 0.07 -8.84
C THR A 193 -39.97 -0.70 -8.62
N ASP A 194 -40.08 -1.93 -9.13
CA ASP A 194 -41.23 -2.81 -8.90
C ASP A 194 -41.11 -3.61 -7.59
N LEU A 195 -39.91 -3.60 -6.97
CA LEU A 195 -39.57 -4.29 -5.74
C LEU A 195 -39.74 -3.38 -4.52
N LEU A 196 -39.59 -3.97 -3.32
CA LEU A 196 -39.47 -3.19 -2.10
C LEU A 196 -38.06 -2.63 -1.97
N GLY A 197 -37.97 -1.31 -1.76
CA GLY A 197 -36.73 -0.62 -1.42
C GLY A 197 -36.62 -0.44 0.10
N ALA A 198 -35.58 -0.96 0.74
CA ALA A 198 -35.27 -0.63 2.13
C ALA A 198 -34.38 0.61 2.19
N CYS A 199 -34.69 1.53 3.10
CA CYS A 199 -34.04 2.84 3.20
C CYS A 199 -32.79 2.80 4.09
N GLU A 200 -31.63 2.67 3.47
CA GLU A 200 -30.34 2.77 4.15
C GLU A 200 -30.07 4.22 4.61
N PRO A 201 -29.56 4.42 5.84
CA PRO A 201 -29.30 5.74 6.37
C PRO A 201 -28.17 6.47 5.63
N PRO A 202 -28.08 7.80 5.77
CA PRO A 202 -26.93 8.57 5.32
C PRO A 202 -25.59 8.03 5.85
N SER A 203 -24.57 8.06 5.00
CA SER A 203 -23.19 7.73 5.37
C SER A 203 -22.22 8.81 4.86
N THR A 204 -20.93 8.68 5.21
CA THR A 204 -19.87 9.55 4.68
C THR A 204 -19.83 9.55 3.15
N THR A 205 -20.12 8.40 2.53
CA THR A 205 -20.18 8.23 1.07
C THR A 205 -21.53 8.68 0.50
N TYR A 206 -22.64 8.38 1.18
CA TYR A 206 -24.00 8.64 0.69
C TYR A 206 -24.73 9.61 1.61
N LYS A 207 -24.48 10.91 1.43
CA LYS A 207 -24.96 11.97 2.35
C LYS A 207 -26.48 12.06 2.50
N THR A 208 -27.24 11.62 1.50
CA THR A 208 -28.72 11.61 1.55
C THR A 208 -29.30 10.26 1.94
N GLY A 209 -28.46 9.23 2.14
CA GLY A 209 -28.89 7.84 2.27
C GLY A 209 -29.11 7.15 0.93
N ARG A 210 -29.39 5.86 0.97
CA ARG A 210 -29.69 5.04 -0.21
C ARG A 210 -30.96 4.23 -0.01
N ILE A 211 -31.49 3.77 -1.11
CA ILE A 211 -32.54 2.76 -1.17
C ILE A 211 -31.91 1.55 -1.82
N ARG A 212 -32.01 0.41 -1.15
CA ARG A 212 -31.64 -0.89 -1.71
C ARG A 212 -32.88 -1.72 -1.96
N TYR A 213 -33.02 -2.16 -3.19
CA TYR A 213 -34.17 -2.95 -3.62
C TYR A 213 -33.92 -4.43 -3.38
N TYR A 214 -34.94 -5.13 -2.87
CA TYR A 214 -34.87 -6.54 -2.54
C TYR A 214 -36.02 -7.31 -3.17
N ARG A 215 -35.72 -8.50 -3.68
CA ARG A 215 -36.73 -9.48 -4.07
C ARG A 215 -37.38 -10.09 -2.82
N GLY A 216 -38.58 -10.65 -2.98
CA GLY A 216 -39.36 -11.25 -1.92
C GLY A 216 -40.01 -10.23 -0.98
N SER A 217 -40.03 -10.53 0.32
CA SER A 217 -40.60 -9.69 1.37
C SER A 217 -39.53 -9.14 2.30
N ILE A 218 -39.88 -8.07 3.02
CA ILE A 218 -39.07 -7.51 4.09
C ILE A 218 -39.84 -7.68 5.40
N ARG A 219 -39.23 -8.37 6.36
CA ARG A 219 -39.80 -8.73 7.64
C ARG A 219 -39.22 -7.90 8.78
N ALA A 220 -40.10 -7.35 9.60
CA ALA A 220 -39.75 -6.84 10.93
C ALA A 220 -39.91 -7.97 11.97
N THR A 221 -38.87 -8.23 12.76
CA THR A 221 -38.87 -9.25 13.80
C THR A 221 -37.95 -8.84 14.96
N ILE A 222 -37.82 -9.72 15.95
CA ILE A 222 -36.83 -9.61 17.03
C ILE A 222 -35.83 -10.76 17.03
N ASP A 223 -34.68 -10.51 17.65
CA ASP A 223 -33.79 -11.59 18.09
C ASP A 223 -34.19 -12.15 19.46
N ILE A 224 -33.44 -13.15 19.92
CA ILE A 224 -33.66 -13.81 21.22
C ILE A 224 -33.49 -12.87 22.43
N LEU A 225 -32.86 -11.71 22.26
CA LEU A 225 -32.67 -10.69 23.28
C LEU A 225 -33.74 -9.59 23.20
N GLY A 226 -34.71 -9.69 22.28
CA GLY A 226 -35.72 -8.67 22.05
C GLY A 226 -35.26 -7.50 21.18
N ASN A 227 -34.04 -7.54 20.60
CA ASN A 227 -33.58 -6.47 19.74
C ASN A 227 -34.30 -6.51 18.40
N ARG A 228 -34.64 -5.32 17.87
CA ARG A 228 -35.28 -5.13 16.57
C ARG A 228 -34.36 -5.62 15.43
N ARG A 229 -34.90 -6.43 14.52
CA ARG A 229 -34.20 -6.96 13.34
C ARG A 229 -35.04 -6.79 12.08
N THR A 230 -34.36 -6.47 10.98
CA THR A 230 -34.95 -6.48 9.63
C THR A 230 -34.40 -7.67 8.87
N VAL A 231 -35.28 -8.45 8.25
CA VAL A 231 -34.92 -9.69 7.55
C VAL A 231 -35.53 -9.69 6.16
N ASN A 232 -34.73 -9.93 5.12
CA ASN A 232 -35.26 -10.17 3.77
C ASN A 232 -35.61 -11.66 3.61
N ILE A 233 -36.85 -11.95 3.21
CA ILE A 233 -37.36 -13.31 2.98
C ILE A 233 -37.61 -13.50 1.49
N LEU A 234 -36.98 -14.49 0.87
CA LEU A 234 -37.02 -14.72 -0.58
C LEU A 234 -36.65 -16.15 -0.94
N ASN A 235 -36.97 -16.61 -2.15
CA ASN A 235 -36.53 -17.95 -2.57
C ASN A 235 -35.01 -18.00 -2.83
N ALA A 236 -34.42 -19.20 -2.78
CA ALA A 236 -32.99 -19.38 -2.93
C ALA A 236 -32.43 -18.83 -4.26
N GLU A 237 -33.13 -19.02 -5.38
CA GLU A 237 -32.67 -18.53 -6.68
C GLU A 237 -32.66 -16.99 -6.75
N ALA A 238 -33.64 -16.32 -6.14
CA ALA A 238 -33.69 -14.86 -6.02
C ALA A 238 -32.58 -14.33 -5.10
N TYR A 239 -32.28 -15.05 -4.01
CA TYR A 239 -31.15 -14.74 -3.14
C TYR A 239 -29.82 -14.81 -3.90
N LEU A 240 -29.61 -15.85 -4.70
CA LEU A 240 -28.38 -16.02 -5.48
C LEU A 240 -28.11 -14.88 -6.47
N ARG A 241 -29.14 -14.24 -7.03
CA ARG A 241 -28.96 -13.06 -7.90
C ARG A 241 -28.32 -11.87 -7.17
N GLY A 242 -28.54 -11.79 -5.85
CA GLY A 242 -27.89 -10.83 -4.98
C GLY A 242 -26.48 -11.23 -4.51
N VAL A 243 -26.10 -12.51 -4.64
CA VAL A 243 -24.84 -13.08 -4.13
C VAL A 243 -23.84 -13.37 -5.23
N VAL A 244 -24.19 -14.21 -6.23
CA VAL A 244 -23.24 -14.74 -7.22
C VAL A 244 -22.41 -13.66 -7.92
N PRO A 245 -22.98 -12.55 -8.44
CA PRO A 245 -22.18 -11.48 -9.05
C PRO A 245 -21.34 -10.64 -8.08
N ARG A 246 -21.49 -10.83 -6.76
CA ARG A 246 -20.68 -10.19 -5.71
C ARG A 246 -19.52 -11.09 -5.27
N GLU A 247 -19.70 -12.40 -5.40
CA GLU A 247 -18.64 -13.38 -5.16
C GLU A 247 -17.76 -13.54 -6.41
N SER A 248 -18.32 -13.92 -7.55
CA SER A 248 -17.58 -14.07 -8.81
C SER A 248 -17.96 -12.97 -9.82
N PRO A 249 -16.98 -12.26 -10.43
CA PRO A 249 -17.26 -11.25 -11.44
C PRO A 249 -18.10 -11.79 -12.60
N ALA A 250 -19.26 -11.17 -12.85
CA ALA A 250 -20.18 -11.65 -13.89
C ALA A 250 -19.56 -11.69 -15.30
N GLY A 251 -18.60 -10.80 -15.57
CA GLY A 251 -17.83 -10.77 -16.83
C GLY A 251 -17.01 -12.01 -17.11
N TRP A 252 -16.76 -12.86 -16.11
CA TRP A 252 -16.10 -14.15 -16.31
C TRP A 252 -16.89 -15.07 -17.23
N GLY A 253 -18.22 -14.93 -17.29
CA GLY A 253 -19.07 -15.71 -18.18
C GLY A 253 -18.65 -15.62 -19.66
N ASP A 254 -18.05 -14.51 -20.07
CA ASP A 254 -17.67 -14.25 -21.48
C ASP A 254 -16.22 -14.67 -21.79
N ILE A 255 -15.41 -15.03 -20.78
CA ILE A 255 -13.99 -15.35 -20.95
C ILE A 255 -13.82 -16.67 -21.71
N ALA A 256 -12.76 -16.73 -22.53
CA ALA A 256 -12.38 -17.89 -23.33
C ALA A 256 -13.53 -18.42 -24.20
N GLY A 257 -14.22 -17.51 -24.89
CA GLY A 257 -15.32 -17.87 -25.78
C GLY A 257 -16.57 -18.38 -25.05
N GLY A 258 -16.77 -17.99 -23.79
CA GLY A 258 -17.93 -18.39 -22.99
C GLY A 258 -17.66 -19.56 -22.02
N LEU A 259 -16.47 -20.14 -22.04
CA LEU A 259 -16.12 -21.26 -21.14
C LEU A 259 -16.18 -20.86 -19.66
N GLY A 260 -15.87 -19.59 -19.34
CA GLY A 260 -15.93 -19.10 -17.96
C GLY A 260 -17.33 -19.14 -17.34
N MET A 261 -18.39 -19.36 -18.13
CA MET A 261 -19.73 -19.63 -17.61
C MET A 261 -19.77 -20.89 -16.71
N ASN A 262 -18.90 -21.88 -16.93
CA ASN A 262 -18.81 -23.04 -16.04
C ASN A 262 -18.35 -22.67 -14.63
N ALA A 263 -17.48 -21.67 -14.49
CA ALA A 263 -17.08 -21.16 -13.18
C ALA A 263 -18.27 -20.49 -12.46
N LEU A 264 -19.07 -19.70 -13.17
CA LEU A 264 -20.27 -19.06 -12.61
C LEU A 264 -21.34 -20.09 -12.21
N ARG A 265 -21.51 -21.17 -12.98
CA ARG A 265 -22.41 -22.29 -12.65
C ARG A 265 -21.95 -23.03 -11.39
N ALA A 266 -20.65 -23.34 -11.29
CA ALA A 266 -20.08 -23.94 -10.09
C ALA A 266 -20.24 -23.03 -8.86
N GLN A 267 -19.96 -21.73 -8.99
CA GLN A 267 -20.17 -20.74 -7.93
C GLN A 267 -21.65 -20.68 -7.49
N SER A 268 -22.59 -20.79 -8.43
CA SER A 268 -24.04 -20.76 -8.14
C SER A 268 -24.45 -21.94 -7.26
N VAL A 269 -23.99 -23.16 -7.56
CA VAL A 269 -24.26 -24.36 -6.76
C VAL A 269 -23.58 -24.31 -5.39
N ALA A 270 -22.33 -23.82 -5.34
CA ALA A 270 -21.60 -23.60 -4.10
C ALA A 270 -22.31 -22.60 -3.19
N ALA A 271 -22.74 -21.45 -3.73
CA ALA A 271 -23.47 -20.45 -2.96
C ALA A 271 -24.85 -20.97 -2.51
N ARG A 272 -25.53 -21.77 -3.34
CA ARG A 272 -26.83 -22.38 -3.00
C ARG A 272 -26.71 -23.37 -1.84
N SER A 273 -25.76 -24.30 -1.93
CA SER A 273 -25.61 -25.32 -0.88
C SER A 273 -25.14 -24.69 0.43
N TYR A 274 -24.20 -23.74 0.37
CA TYR A 274 -23.75 -22.97 1.54
C TYR A 274 -24.94 -22.30 2.24
N SER A 275 -25.69 -21.47 1.52
CA SER A 275 -26.80 -20.68 2.08
C SER A 275 -27.94 -21.54 2.63
N LEU A 276 -28.29 -22.64 1.95
CA LEU A 276 -29.33 -23.56 2.43
C LEU A 276 -28.92 -24.36 3.67
N SER A 277 -27.63 -24.67 3.80
CA SER A 277 -27.07 -25.36 4.98
C SER A 277 -26.97 -24.46 6.22
N GLU A 278 -27.08 -23.14 6.06
CA GLU A 278 -26.94 -22.20 7.17
C GLU A 278 -28.19 -22.14 8.07
N ALA A 279 -27.91 -21.97 9.37
CA ALA A 279 -28.89 -21.74 10.43
C ALA A 279 -28.26 -20.87 11.53
N ARG A 280 -27.83 -19.66 11.16
CA ARG A 280 -27.04 -18.77 12.06
C ARG A 280 -27.85 -18.17 13.20
N TYR A 281 -29.12 -17.90 12.95
CA TYR A 281 -30.01 -17.27 13.92
C TYR A 281 -31.33 -18.01 13.98
N THR A 282 -32.01 -17.92 15.11
CA THR A 282 -33.37 -18.46 15.27
C THR A 282 -34.40 -17.75 14.37
N TYR A 283 -34.10 -16.51 13.95
CA TYR A 283 -34.98 -15.65 13.15
C TYR A 283 -34.51 -15.45 11.70
N ALA A 284 -33.30 -15.90 11.36
CA ALA A 284 -32.72 -15.75 10.02
C ALA A 284 -31.67 -16.85 9.75
N LYS A 285 -31.66 -17.39 8.53
CA LYS A 285 -30.67 -18.39 8.11
C LYS A 285 -29.26 -17.81 8.04
N THR A 286 -29.12 -16.60 7.50
CA THR A 286 -27.83 -15.99 7.20
C THR A 286 -27.86 -14.46 7.37
N CYS A 287 -26.80 -13.77 6.95
CA CYS A 287 -26.63 -12.31 7.02
C CYS A 287 -26.08 -11.73 5.70
N ASP A 288 -26.15 -10.41 5.51
CA ASP A 288 -25.79 -9.71 4.27
C ASP A 288 -24.32 -9.28 4.15
N THR A 289 -23.45 -9.73 5.06
CA THR A 289 -22.02 -9.37 5.13
C THR A 289 -21.11 -10.54 4.76
N GLU A 290 -19.81 -10.25 4.64
CA GLU A 290 -18.76 -11.23 4.37
C GLU A 290 -18.58 -12.31 5.47
N ASP A 291 -19.12 -12.09 6.67
CA ASP A 291 -19.20 -13.15 7.69
C ASP A 291 -20.06 -14.34 7.22
N CYS A 292 -20.96 -14.07 6.27
CA CYS A 292 -21.93 -14.96 5.67
C CYS A 292 -21.63 -15.15 4.18
N GLN A 293 -22.26 -14.35 3.33
CA GLN A 293 -21.99 -14.14 1.91
C GLN A 293 -22.37 -12.71 1.57
N VAL A 294 -21.69 -12.08 0.63
CA VAL A 294 -21.99 -10.69 0.28
C VAL A 294 -23.32 -10.65 -0.47
N TYR A 295 -24.40 -10.28 0.23
CA TYR A 295 -25.75 -10.17 -0.34
C TYR A 295 -26.11 -8.73 -0.66
N GLY A 296 -26.10 -8.39 -1.96
CA GLY A 296 -26.28 -7.01 -2.40
C GLY A 296 -27.72 -6.60 -2.71
N GLY A 297 -28.72 -7.49 -2.69
CA GLY A 297 -30.07 -7.21 -3.19
C GLY A 297 -30.16 -7.11 -4.73
N ALA A 298 -31.22 -6.49 -5.25
CA ALA A 298 -31.51 -6.40 -6.69
C ALA A 298 -31.09 -5.07 -7.34
N GLY A 299 -31.12 -3.97 -6.59
CA GLY A 299 -30.87 -2.64 -7.13
C GLY A 299 -30.50 -1.61 -6.08
N LEU A 300 -29.98 -0.46 -6.53
CA LEU A 300 -29.62 0.69 -5.70
C LEU A 300 -30.15 2.00 -6.28
N ARG A 301 -30.54 2.92 -5.40
CA ARG A 301 -30.90 4.31 -5.74
C ARG A 301 -30.49 5.25 -4.61
N ASN A 302 -29.97 6.42 -4.91
CA ASN A 302 -29.78 7.46 -3.88
C ASN A 302 -31.14 8.05 -3.50
N VAL A 303 -31.36 8.33 -2.21
CA VAL A 303 -32.58 9.02 -1.78
C VAL A 303 -32.67 10.38 -2.48
N GLY A 304 -33.83 10.67 -3.07
CA GLY A 304 -34.09 11.86 -3.90
C GLY A 304 -33.82 11.69 -5.40
N SER A 305 -33.08 10.66 -5.82
CA SER A 305 -32.93 10.30 -7.24
C SER A 305 -34.20 9.63 -7.77
N LYS A 306 -34.50 9.72 -9.07
CA LYS A 306 -35.52 8.87 -9.73
C LYS A 306 -34.92 7.67 -10.46
N THR A 307 -33.60 7.63 -10.61
CA THR A 307 -32.89 6.59 -11.35
C THR A 307 -32.38 5.54 -10.39
N ALA A 308 -32.79 4.29 -10.59
CA ALA A 308 -32.25 3.11 -9.92
C ALA A 308 -31.29 2.36 -10.85
N SER A 309 -30.21 1.83 -10.30
CA SER A 309 -29.29 0.92 -10.99
C SER A 309 -29.57 -0.52 -10.59
N VAL A 310 -29.72 -1.40 -11.57
CA VAL A 310 -29.71 -2.85 -11.37
C VAL A 310 -28.28 -3.28 -11.03
N ILE A 311 -28.14 -4.16 -10.04
CA ILE A 311 -26.84 -4.73 -9.61
C ILE A 311 -26.79 -6.26 -9.76
N GLU A 312 -27.90 -6.87 -10.17
CA GLU A 312 -27.93 -8.23 -10.73
C GLU A 312 -27.35 -8.22 -12.16
N ASP A 313 -26.87 -9.37 -12.64
CA ASP A 313 -26.28 -9.47 -13.98
C ASP A 313 -26.82 -10.69 -14.74
N LYS A 314 -27.23 -10.47 -16.00
CA LYS A 314 -27.81 -11.51 -16.86
C LYS A 314 -26.93 -12.75 -17.01
N ARG A 315 -25.59 -12.62 -16.94
CA ARG A 315 -24.66 -13.74 -17.09
C ARG A 315 -24.70 -14.63 -15.86
N THR A 316 -24.70 -14.06 -14.67
CA THR A 316 -24.86 -14.83 -13.44
C THR A 316 -26.28 -15.36 -13.30
N ASP A 317 -27.30 -14.64 -13.76
CA ASP A 317 -28.67 -15.12 -13.78
C ASP A 317 -28.84 -16.36 -14.67
N GLN A 318 -28.14 -16.40 -15.83
CA GLN A 318 -28.10 -17.60 -16.67
C GLN A 318 -27.45 -18.77 -15.93
N ALA A 319 -26.31 -18.56 -15.27
CA ALA A 319 -25.64 -19.61 -14.49
C ALA A 319 -26.50 -20.16 -13.35
N ILE A 320 -27.22 -19.27 -12.66
CA ILE A 320 -28.18 -19.61 -11.60
C ILE A 320 -29.31 -20.47 -12.18
N THR A 321 -29.89 -20.05 -13.31
CA THR A 321 -30.98 -20.76 -14.00
C THR A 321 -30.53 -22.14 -14.50
N ASP A 322 -29.36 -22.23 -15.13
CA ASP A 322 -28.79 -23.49 -15.64
C ASP A 322 -28.53 -24.53 -14.54
N THR A 323 -28.36 -24.07 -13.30
CA THR A 323 -28.05 -24.91 -12.14
C THR A 323 -29.15 -24.90 -11.10
N ALA A 324 -30.37 -24.49 -11.47
CA ALA A 324 -31.49 -24.35 -10.55
C ALA A 324 -31.71 -25.65 -9.76
N GLY A 325 -31.82 -25.53 -8.44
CA GLY A 325 -32.05 -26.66 -7.55
C GLY A 325 -30.87 -27.64 -7.35
N TYR A 326 -29.73 -27.48 -8.04
CA TYR A 326 -28.55 -28.31 -7.76
C TYR A 326 -27.85 -27.87 -6.47
N VAL A 327 -27.52 -28.87 -5.64
CA VAL A 327 -26.80 -28.74 -4.36
C VAL A 327 -25.80 -29.87 -4.15
N ILE A 328 -24.86 -29.69 -3.23
CA ILE A 328 -24.00 -30.77 -2.73
C ILE A 328 -24.60 -31.37 -1.46
N LYS A 329 -24.72 -32.70 -1.40
CA LYS A 329 -25.16 -33.44 -0.22
C LYS A 329 -24.13 -34.46 0.25
N ASP A 330 -24.16 -34.80 1.54
CA ASP A 330 -23.40 -35.92 2.09
C ASP A 330 -24.16 -37.25 1.98
N SER A 331 -23.51 -38.33 2.43
CA SER A 331 -24.08 -39.68 2.45
C SER A 331 -25.30 -39.84 3.37
N ARG A 332 -25.58 -38.86 4.24
CA ARG A 332 -26.78 -38.79 5.09
C ARG A 332 -27.90 -37.97 4.46
N ASN A 333 -27.75 -37.61 3.17
CA ASN A 333 -28.67 -36.76 2.43
C ASN A 333 -28.80 -35.33 2.99
N ALA A 334 -27.83 -34.87 3.78
CA ALA A 334 -27.80 -33.50 4.32
C ALA A 334 -27.09 -32.55 3.34
N ILE A 335 -27.64 -31.34 3.16
CA ILE A 335 -27.02 -30.29 2.33
C ILE A 335 -25.71 -29.84 2.98
N MET A 336 -24.64 -29.85 2.19
CA MET A 336 -23.30 -29.51 2.65
C MET A 336 -23.05 -28.01 2.68
N ARG A 337 -22.35 -27.56 3.73
CA ARG A 337 -21.83 -26.20 3.82
C ARG A 337 -20.62 -26.04 2.89
N THR A 338 -20.87 -25.70 1.63
CA THR A 338 -19.86 -25.54 0.58
C THR A 338 -19.19 -24.18 0.66
N GLU A 339 -18.25 -24.03 1.60
CA GLU A 339 -17.37 -22.85 1.69
C GLU A 339 -16.64 -22.60 0.36
N PHE A 340 -16.29 -21.34 0.09
CA PHE A 340 -15.51 -20.95 -1.07
C PHE A 340 -14.62 -19.75 -0.73
N THR A 341 -13.50 -19.62 -1.43
CA THR A 341 -12.45 -18.62 -1.20
C THR A 341 -12.11 -17.91 -2.50
N SER A 342 -11.49 -16.72 -2.44
CA SER A 342 -11.06 -16.02 -3.66
C SER A 342 -10.00 -16.84 -4.40
N SER A 343 -8.87 -17.13 -3.75
CA SER A 343 -7.84 -18.04 -4.25
C SER A 343 -7.33 -18.91 -3.11
N ASN A 344 -7.06 -20.19 -3.38
CA ASN A 344 -6.50 -21.12 -2.39
C ASN A 344 -4.97 -21.24 -2.48
N GLY A 345 -4.32 -20.50 -3.39
CA GLY A 345 -2.86 -20.49 -3.51
C GLY A 345 -2.29 -21.73 -4.18
N GLY A 346 -3.09 -22.47 -4.94
CA GLY A 346 -2.69 -23.69 -5.65
C GLY A 346 -2.95 -25.01 -4.91
N ARG A 347 -3.54 -24.97 -3.70
CA ARG A 347 -4.00 -26.16 -2.97
C ARG A 347 -5.15 -25.80 -2.04
N THR A 348 -6.19 -26.63 -2.02
CA THR A 348 -7.27 -26.48 -1.03
C THR A 348 -6.77 -26.78 0.38
N ALA A 349 -7.21 -26.00 1.37
CA ALA A 349 -6.74 -26.11 2.76
C ALA A 349 -7.13 -27.42 3.46
N GLY A 350 -8.11 -28.15 2.93
CA GLY A 350 -8.63 -29.37 3.56
C GLY A 350 -9.70 -29.11 4.63
N GLY A 351 -9.83 -30.03 5.59
CA GLY A 351 -10.83 -29.99 6.66
C GLY A 351 -12.11 -30.73 6.28
N GLN A 352 -13.22 -30.00 6.11
CA GLN A 352 -14.49 -30.60 5.67
C GLN A 352 -14.35 -31.21 4.26
N PHE A 353 -13.62 -30.55 3.37
CA PHE A 353 -13.34 -30.98 2.01
C PHE A 353 -11.90 -31.47 1.87
N PRO A 354 -11.57 -32.29 0.86
CA PRO A 354 -10.23 -32.86 0.75
C PRO A 354 -9.18 -31.77 0.47
N ALA A 355 -7.99 -31.94 1.03
CA ALA A 355 -6.81 -31.14 0.68
C ALA A 355 -6.20 -31.69 -0.61
N GLN A 356 -6.23 -30.92 -1.69
CA GLN A 356 -5.82 -31.37 -3.02
C GLN A 356 -5.16 -30.22 -3.80
N PHE A 357 -4.19 -30.58 -4.65
CA PHE A 357 -3.54 -29.65 -5.55
C PHE A 357 -4.55 -29.10 -6.55
N ASP A 358 -4.60 -27.77 -6.70
CA ASP A 358 -5.59 -27.08 -7.50
C ASP A 358 -4.97 -26.54 -8.79
N ASN A 359 -4.93 -27.38 -9.82
CA ASN A 359 -4.45 -27.02 -11.16
C ASN A 359 -5.22 -25.83 -11.75
N GLY A 360 -6.49 -25.67 -11.40
CA GLY A 360 -7.29 -24.54 -11.85
C GLY A 360 -6.80 -23.24 -11.24
N ASP A 361 -6.59 -23.19 -9.92
CA ASP A 361 -6.08 -21.98 -9.23
C ASP A 361 -4.68 -21.64 -9.76
N VAL A 362 -3.86 -22.67 -10.00
CA VAL A 362 -2.53 -22.49 -10.57
C VAL A 362 -2.57 -21.89 -11.97
N ALA A 363 -3.47 -22.38 -12.82
CA ALA A 363 -3.59 -21.94 -14.21
C ALA A 363 -4.35 -20.61 -14.38
N ALA A 364 -5.21 -20.25 -13.43
CA ALA A 364 -6.09 -19.08 -13.51
C ALA A 364 -5.28 -17.79 -13.56
N ASP A 365 -4.42 -17.59 -12.56
CA ASP A 365 -3.57 -16.42 -12.44
C ASP A 365 -2.41 -16.72 -11.47
N ALA A 366 -1.22 -16.98 -12.02
CA ALA A 366 -0.01 -17.17 -11.21
C ALA A 366 0.30 -15.98 -10.31
N THR A 367 -0.17 -14.77 -10.69
CA THR A 367 0.01 -13.56 -9.88
C THR A 367 -0.80 -13.59 -8.60
N LEU A 368 -1.90 -14.36 -8.53
CA LEU A 368 -2.76 -14.41 -7.34
C LEU A 368 -2.26 -15.38 -6.26
N GLN A 369 -1.26 -16.19 -6.61
CA GLN A 369 -0.66 -17.13 -5.68
C GLN A 369 0.13 -16.38 -4.63
N SER A 370 1.14 -15.60 -4.96
CA SER A 370 2.05 -15.07 -3.94
C SER A 370 1.63 -13.72 -3.35
N TRP A 371 1.95 -13.49 -2.08
CA TRP A 371 1.86 -12.18 -1.42
C TRP A 371 2.95 -12.05 -0.36
N SER A 372 3.27 -10.81 0.00
CA SER A 372 4.26 -10.51 1.03
C SER A 372 3.74 -9.44 1.99
N ARG A 373 4.17 -9.51 3.24
CA ARG A 373 3.94 -8.49 4.28
C ARG A 373 5.21 -8.29 5.08
N LEU A 374 5.49 -7.05 5.43
CA LEU A 374 6.55 -6.73 6.38
C LEU A 374 5.91 -6.44 7.73
N LEU A 375 6.37 -7.13 8.77
CA LEU A 375 6.01 -6.82 10.15
C LEU A 375 7.27 -6.36 10.89
N SER A 376 7.25 -5.14 11.42
CA SER A 376 8.36 -4.65 12.24
C SER A 376 8.38 -5.35 13.60
N SER A 377 9.55 -5.42 14.24
CA SER A 377 9.65 -5.90 15.63
C SER A 377 8.78 -5.05 16.58
N THR A 378 8.60 -3.76 16.27
CA THR A 378 7.74 -2.85 17.05
C THR A 378 6.27 -3.24 16.95
N ASP A 379 5.77 -3.56 15.74
CA ASP A 379 4.38 -3.99 15.54
C ASP A 379 4.10 -5.32 16.22
N ILE A 380 5.05 -6.27 16.14
CA ILE A 380 4.94 -7.58 16.80
C ILE A 380 4.89 -7.42 18.32
N GLN A 381 5.79 -6.61 18.89
CA GLN A 381 5.82 -6.34 20.35
C GLN A 381 4.55 -5.60 20.82
N LYS A 382 3.99 -4.72 19.98
CA LYS A 382 2.73 -4.05 20.28
C LYS A 382 1.55 -5.02 20.30
N ALA A 383 1.50 -5.96 19.36
CA ALA A 383 0.48 -7.00 19.31
C ALA A 383 0.62 -8.01 20.47
N PHE A 384 1.85 -8.33 20.87
CA PHE A 384 2.15 -9.32 21.90
C PHE A 384 3.09 -8.78 22.99
N PRO A 385 2.64 -7.84 23.83
CA PRO A 385 3.51 -7.15 24.79
C PRO A 385 4.15 -8.08 25.83
N THR A 386 3.58 -9.26 26.07
CA THR A 386 4.07 -10.23 27.04
C THR A 386 5.38 -10.92 26.63
N ILE A 387 5.80 -10.84 25.37
CA ILE A 387 7.05 -11.48 24.91
C ILE A 387 8.30 -10.67 25.26
N GLY A 388 8.16 -9.38 25.64
CA GLY A 388 9.30 -8.49 25.81
C GLY A 388 9.90 -8.06 24.47
N VAL A 389 11.23 -8.11 24.32
CA VAL A 389 11.89 -7.77 23.05
C VAL A 389 11.76 -8.95 22.09
N PHE A 390 11.25 -8.71 20.88
CA PHE A 390 11.04 -9.73 19.85
C PHE A 390 12.37 -10.39 19.45
N THR A 391 12.42 -11.73 19.40
CA THR A 391 13.62 -12.49 19.01
C THR A 391 13.41 -13.40 17.80
N SER A 392 12.25 -14.08 17.69
CA SER A 392 11.98 -14.95 16.55
C SER A 392 10.49 -15.26 16.33
N ILE A 393 10.16 -15.62 15.10
CA ILE A 393 8.92 -16.34 14.77
C ILE A 393 9.32 -17.69 14.18
N THR A 394 8.65 -18.75 14.65
CA THR A 394 8.70 -20.06 14.00
C THR A 394 7.28 -20.51 13.64
N THR A 395 7.16 -21.20 12.53
CA THR A 395 5.87 -21.69 12.03
C THR A 395 5.88 -23.22 11.94
N ALA A 396 4.70 -23.81 12.05
CA ALA A 396 4.46 -25.22 11.74
C ALA A 396 3.35 -25.33 10.68
N HIS A 397 3.43 -26.37 9.85
CA HIS A 397 2.58 -26.53 8.68
C HIS A 397 1.85 -27.88 8.68
N ASP A 398 0.77 -28.00 7.91
CA ASP A 398 -0.09 -29.19 7.90
C ASP A 398 0.55 -30.44 7.24
N GLY A 399 1.65 -30.27 6.52
CA GLY A 399 2.37 -31.38 5.91
C GLY A 399 1.73 -31.91 4.62
N LEU A 400 0.77 -31.18 4.05
CA LEU A 400 -0.03 -31.63 2.91
C LEU A 400 0.49 -31.14 1.55
N GLY A 401 1.73 -30.63 1.52
CA GLY A 401 2.45 -30.27 0.30
C GLY A 401 2.27 -28.82 -0.17
N GLY A 402 3.09 -28.45 -1.17
CA GLY A 402 3.30 -27.08 -1.64
C GLY A 402 4.41 -26.36 -0.87
N ASP A 403 4.54 -25.05 -1.07
CA ASP A 403 5.56 -24.25 -0.38
C ASP A 403 5.42 -24.34 1.14
N TRP A 404 6.58 -24.44 1.81
CA TRP A 404 6.72 -24.64 3.25
C TRP A 404 6.01 -25.88 3.80
N ASN A 405 5.66 -26.82 2.92
CA ASN A 405 4.91 -28.04 3.24
C ASN A 405 3.47 -27.78 3.72
N GLY A 406 2.86 -26.66 3.29
CA GLY A 406 1.40 -26.44 3.34
C GLY A 406 0.94 -25.26 4.21
N TYR A 407 -0.32 -25.31 4.63
CA TYR A 407 -0.94 -24.21 5.40
C TYR A 407 -0.36 -24.16 6.81
N THR A 408 -0.17 -22.94 7.31
CA THR A 408 0.35 -22.67 8.65
C THR A 408 -0.68 -23.10 9.70
N THR A 409 -0.31 -24.03 10.56
CA THR A 409 -1.15 -24.54 11.65
C THR A 409 -0.82 -23.88 12.98
N SER A 410 0.44 -23.51 13.20
CA SER A 410 0.93 -22.89 14.43
C SER A 410 1.99 -21.83 14.14
N VAL A 411 1.99 -20.76 14.92
CA VAL A 411 2.99 -19.69 14.91
C VAL A 411 3.43 -19.45 16.36
N VAL A 412 4.72 -19.67 16.64
CA VAL A 412 5.32 -19.38 17.94
C VAL A 412 6.13 -18.09 17.82
N ILE A 413 5.67 -17.05 18.51
CA ILE A 413 6.33 -15.75 18.59
C ILE A 413 7.13 -15.72 19.89
N THR A 414 8.45 -15.59 19.79
CA THR A 414 9.36 -15.60 20.94
C THR A 414 9.98 -14.23 21.14
N GLY A 415 10.14 -13.85 22.40
CA GLY A 415 10.90 -12.69 22.82
C GLY A 415 11.67 -12.96 24.11
N THR A 416 12.36 -11.94 24.62
CA THR A 416 13.25 -12.04 25.79
C THR A 416 12.54 -12.39 27.10
N ALA A 417 11.24 -12.12 27.21
CA ALA A 417 10.45 -12.37 28.43
C ALA A 417 9.59 -13.64 28.34
N GLY A 418 9.44 -14.23 27.16
CA GLY A 418 8.62 -15.43 26.95
C GLY A 418 8.18 -15.59 25.50
N SER A 419 7.19 -16.46 25.28
CA SER A 419 6.61 -16.71 23.97
C SER A 419 5.09 -16.73 24.00
N VAL A 420 4.48 -16.47 22.84
CA VAL A 420 3.05 -16.58 22.58
C VAL A 420 2.85 -17.50 21.38
N THR A 421 1.92 -18.45 21.50
CA THR A 421 1.54 -19.32 20.40
C THR A 421 0.18 -18.90 19.84
N ARG A 422 0.10 -18.77 18.52
CA ARG A 422 -1.13 -18.50 17.76
C ARG A 422 -1.36 -19.62 16.77
N THR A 423 -2.61 -19.91 16.44
CA THR A 423 -2.87 -20.69 15.21
C THR A 423 -2.53 -19.84 13.99
N GLY A 424 -2.27 -20.45 12.84
CA GLY A 424 -2.06 -19.68 11.60
C GLY A 424 -3.25 -18.75 11.27
N TRP A 425 -4.46 -19.17 11.63
CA TRP A 425 -5.69 -18.39 11.52
C TRP A 425 -5.72 -17.14 12.42
N GLN A 426 -5.34 -17.31 13.68
CA GLN A 426 -5.28 -16.22 14.63
C GLN A 426 -4.23 -15.21 14.20
N PHE A 427 -3.03 -15.66 13.85
CA PHE A 427 -1.95 -14.78 13.43
C PHE A 427 -2.26 -14.05 12.11
N ARG A 428 -2.93 -14.72 11.15
CA ARG A 428 -3.51 -14.06 9.97
C ARG A 428 -4.41 -12.89 10.36
N SER A 429 -5.28 -13.10 11.35
CA SER A 429 -6.24 -12.07 11.80
C SER A 429 -5.56 -10.96 12.61
N ASP A 430 -4.53 -11.30 13.39
CA ASP A 430 -3.77 -10.35 14.21
C ASP A 430 -3.05 -9.28 13.35
N PHE A 431 -2.66 -9.62 12.11
CA PHE A 431 -1.91 -8.75 11.20
C PHE A 431 -2.54 -8.54 9.81
N ASP A 432 -3.82 -8.89 9.64
CA ASP A 432 -4.55 -8.77 8.37
C ASP A 432 -3.81 -9.39 7.16
N LEU A 433 -3.33 -10.62 7.33
CA LEU A 433 -2.68 -11.37 6.27
C LEU A 433 -3.72 -11.94 5.29
N ASN A 434 -3.34 -12.11 4.02
CA ASN A 434 -4.28 -12.55 2.99
C ASN A 434 -4.86 -13.96 3.27
N SER A 435 -4.04 -14.89 3.76
CA SER A 435 -4.40 -16.30 4.00
C SER A 435 -3.58 -16.88 5.16
N PRO A 436 -3.90 -18.09 5.65
CA PRO A 436 -3.08 -18.84 6.59
C PRO A 436 -2.12 -19.82 5.90
N TRP A 437 -1.66 -19.50 4.68
CA TRP A 437 -0.58 -20.24 4.03
C TRP A 437 0.60 -19.30 3.84
N TYR A 438 1.55 -19.32 4.77
CA TYR A 438 2.72 -18.44 4.73
C TYR A 438 3.88 -18.98 5.54
N GLU A 439 5.07 -18.42 5.29
CA GLU A 439 6.25 -18.55 6.13
C GLU A 439 6.81 -17.19 6.52
N SER A 440 7.47 -17.14 7.67
CA SER A 440 8.16 -15.95 8.17
C SER A 440 9.67 -16.02 7.95
N PHE A 441 10.24 -14.95 7.42
CA PHE A 441 11.66 -14.80 7.17
C PHE A 441 12.20 -13.62 7.99
N PRO A 442 13.18 -13.83 8.88
CA PRO A 442 13.72 -12.75 9.70
C PRO A 442 14.45 -11.72 8.85
N VAL A 443 14.24 -10.44 9.16
CA VAL A 443 15.07 -9.35 8.64
C VAL A 443 16.11 -9.02 9.71
N ALA A 444 17.36 -9.37 9.42
CA ALA A 444 18.46 -9.19 10.35
C ALA A 444 18.68 -7.70 10.69
N ALA A 445 19.00 -7.46 11.96
CA ALA A 445 19.60 -6.19 12.38
C ALA A 445 20.96 -5.98 11.69
N THR A 446 21.45 -4.74 11.71
CA THR A 446 22.81 -4.47 11.23
C THR A 446 23.81 -5.13 12.17
N ASP A 447 24.69 -5.97 11.62
CA ASP A 447 25.82 -6.54 12.35
C ASP A 447 26.68 -5.38 12.91
N PRO A 448 26.95 -5.33 14.22
CA PRO A 448 27.83 -4.33 14.84
C PRO A 448 29.23 -4.25 14.22
N ALA A 449 29.72 -5.33 13.61
CA ALA A 449 30.99 -5.35 12.89
C ALA A 449 30.91 -4.75 11.47
N SER A 450 29.72 -4.38 11.00
CA SER A 450 29.52 -3.80 9.68
C SER A 450 30.27 -2.46 9.53
N PRO A 451 30.86 -2.18 8.35
CA PRO A 451 31.45 -0.87 8.08
C PRO A 451 30.45 0.27 8.33
N SER A 452 30.94 1.34 8.97
CA SER A 452 30.15 2.55 9.15
C SER A 452 29.72 3.13 7.80
N VAL A 453 28.58 3.83 7.79
CA VAL A 453 28.02 4.47 6.59
C VAL A 453 27.70 5.92 6.92
N GLY A 454 28.05 6.83 6.01
CA GLY A 454 27.79 8.26 6.14
C GLY A 454 26.32 8.62 5.99
N SER A 455 26.00 9.91 5.99
CA SER A 455 24.62 10.36 5.83
C SER A 455 24.05 10.03 4.45
N ILE A 456 22.82 9.53 4.42
CA ILE A 456 22.09 9.18 3.20
C ILE A 456 20.93 10.17 3.03
N LEU A 457 20.80 10.75 1.84
CA LEU A 457 19.58 11.45 1.41
C LEU A 457 18.81 10.53 0.46
N PHE A 458 17.61 10.10 0.85
CA PHE A 458 16.67 9.43 -0.06
C PHE A 458 15.72 10.47 -0.66
N ILE A 459 15.62 10.51 -1.99
CA ILE A 459 14.74 11.41 -2.74
C ILE A 459 13.82 10.55 -3.58
N GLY A 460 12.52 10.58 -3.29
CA GLY A 460 11.55 9.72 -3.95
C GLY A 460 10.31 10.45 -4.42
N ASP A 461 9.50 9.77 -5.23
CA ASP A 461 8.19 10.25 -5.62
C ASP A 461 7.04 9.58 -4.82
N SER A 462 5.89 9.38 -5.46
CA SER A 462 4.77 8.57 -4.95
C SER A 462 5.14 7.13 -4.63
N VAL A 463 6.06 6.51 -5.38
CA VAL A 463 6.49 5.13 -5.17
C VAL A 463 7.31 5.07 -3.88
N GLY A 464 8.32 5.94 -3.74
CA GLY A 464 9.04 6.13 -2.48
C GLY A 464 8.12 6.52 -1.32
N GLU A 465 7.13 7.40 -1.52
CA GLU A 465 6.21 7.82 -0.46
C GLU A 465 5.37 6.64 0.05
N SER A 466 4.97 5.74 -0.86
CA SER A 466 4.18 4.56 -0.52
C SER A 466 4.89 3.55 0.37
N ILE A 467 6.24 3.60 0.47
CA ILE A 467 7.03 2.68 1.29
C ILE A 467 7.55 3.30 2.59
N ALA A 468 7.11 4.49 2.97
CA ALA A 468 7.67 5.21 4.12
C ALA A 468 7.62 4.37 5.42
N THR A 469 6.53 3.62 5.63
CA THR A 469 6.35 2.74 6.80
C THR A 469 7.34 1.58 6.77
N GLU A 470 7.42 0.87 5.64
CA GLU A 470 8.30 -0.29 5.46
C GLU A 470 9.78 0.13 5.51
N PHE A 471 10.11 1.27 4.90
CA PHE A 471 11.43 1.84 4.90
C PHE A 471 11.89 2.24 6.31
N ALA A 472 11.00 2.83 7.11
CA ALA A 472 11.26 3.12 8.52
C ALA A 472 11.41 1.83 9.37
N ALA A 473 10.73 0.75 9.00
CA ALA A 473 10.78 -0.52 9.71
C ALA A 473 12.08 -1.30 9.48
N ILE A 474 12.61 -1.35 8.25
CA ILE A 474 13.76 -2.23 7.93
C ILE A 474 14.99 -1.55 7.35
N VAL A 475 14.87 -0.39 6.71
CA VAL A 475 16.04 0.31 6.13
C VAL A 475 16.64 1.27 7.15
N THR A 476 15.81 2.13 7.73
CA THR A 476 16.27 3.18 8.66
C THR A 476 16.99 2.63 9.89
N PRO A 477 16.57 1.53 10.55
CA PRO A 477 17.29 1.00 11.70
C PRO A 477 18.69 0.49 11.35
N ALA A 478 18.88 0.03 10.10
CA ALA A 478 20.17 -0.39 9.61
C ALA A 478 21.04 0.77 9.12
N TYR A 479 20.42 1.87 8.67
CA TYR A 479 21.07 3.06 8.11
C TYR A 479 20.52 4.32 8.81
N PRO A 480 20.88 4.55 10.08
CA PRO A 480 20.18 5.52 10.93
C PRO A 480 20.44 6.99 10.57
N THR A 481 21.51 7.27 9.83
CA THR A 481 21.89 8.62 9.37
C THR A 481 21.18 8.99 8.06
N MET A 482 19.87 8.75 7.98
CA MET A 482 19.10 8.91 6.76
C MET A 482 18.10 10.06 6.81
N ASN A 483 18.06 10.86 5.75
CA ASN A 483 17.05 11.88 5.51
C ASN A 483 16.13 11.41 4.37
N PHE A 484 14.89 11.08 4.71
CA PHE A 484 13.90 10.54 3.77
C PHE A 484 13.00 11.64 3.22
N GLN A 485 13.11 11.91 1.93
CA GLN A 485 12.39 12.99 1.23
C GLN A 485 11.60 12.42 0.05
N SER A 486 10.38 11.97 0.31
CA SER A 486 9.47 11.46 -0.72
C SER A 486 8.15 12.20 -0.70
N CYS A 487 7.57 12.41 -1.88
CA CYS A 487 6.19 12.89 -2.01
C CYS A 487 5.62 12.58 -3.40
N ALA A 488 4.32 12.33 -3.47
CA ALA A 488 3.64 12.08 -4.74
C ALA A 488 3.79 13.23 -5.74
N GLY A 489 4.03 12.87 -7.01
CA GLY A 489 4.15 13.80 -8.14
C GLY A 489 5.50 14.46 -8.32
N ARG A 490 6.47 14.22 -7.43
CA ARG A 490 7.82 14.78 -7.55
C ARG A 490 8.52 14.26 -8.81
N GLY A 491 9.09 15.17 -9.57
CA GLY A 491 10.03 14.87 -10.66
C GLY A 491 11.48 15.12 -10.28
N MET A 492 12.39 14.69 -11.15
CA MET A 492 13.83 14.93 -11.06
C MET A 492 14.12 16.44 -11.00
N ALA A 493 13.55 17.21 -11.93
CA ALA A 493 13.62 18.67 -11.97
C ALA A 493 12.32 19.28 -12.51
N GLY A 494 11.92 20.44 -12.00
CA GLY A 494 10.76 21.21 -12.44
C GLY A 494 9.44 20.86 -11.77
N ALA A 495 9.17 19.57 -11.49
CA ALA A 495 7.93 19.13 -10.84
C ALA A 495 8.11 18.90 -9.32
N GLY A 496 7.38 19.68 -8.51
CA GLY A 496 7.32 19.52 -7.05
C GLY A 496 6.29 18.48 -6.59
N CYS A 497 5.89 18.53 -5.32
CA CYS A 497 4.87 17.62 -4.82
C CYS A 497 3.48 17.98 -5.36
N LEU A 498 2.73 16.98 -5.81
CA LEU A 498 1.34 17.12 -6.28
C LEU A 498 0.40 17.47 -5.13
N PHE A 499 0.68 16.95 -3.94
CA PHE A 499 -0.09 17.19 -2.72
C PHE A 499 0.74 17.97 -1.69
N THR A 500 0.04 18.59 -0.73
CA THR A 500 0.72 19.29 0.37
C THR A 500 1.45 18.28 1.23
N VAL A 501 2.72 18.54 1.50
CA VAL A 501 3.54 17.70 2.38
C VAL A 501 3.67 18.33 3.76
N THR A 502 3.62 17.48 4.78
CA THR A 502 3.89 17.87 6.17
C THR A 502 5.40 17.78 6.42
N ALA A 503 5.95 18.66 7.26
CA ALA A 503 7.34 18.58 7.68
C ALA A 503 7.65 17.21 8.34
N PRO A 504 8.86 16.64 8.18
CA PRO A 504 10.07 17.24 7.62
C PRO A 504 10.22 17.18 6.08
N GLN A 505 9.22 16.70 5.35
CA GLN A 505 9.25 16.59 3.89
C GLN A 505 9.22 17.99 3.24
N ILE A 506 10.05 18.18 2.23
CA ILE A 506 10.16 19.44 1.49
C ILE A 506 9.28 19.42 0.25
N ASN A 507 8.42 20.43 0.08
CA ASN A 507 7.63 20.61 -1.13
C ASN A 507 8.48 21.23 -2.26
N SER A 508 9.27 20.40 -2.95
CA SER A 508 10.09 20.80 -4.10
C SER A 508 10.32 19.61 -5.03
N ASP A 509 10.81 19.89 -6.24
CA ASP A 509 11.42 18.89 -7.11
C ASP A 509 12.68 18.27 -6.49
N GLY A 510 13.20 17.19 -7.10
CA GLY A 510 14.39 16.50 -6.61
C GLY A 510 15.61 17.41 -6.47
N VAL A 511 15.93 18.19 -7.50
CA VAL A 511 17.04 19.15 -7.50
C VAL A 511 16.91 20.20 -6.38
N GLY A 512 15.71 20.73 -6.15
CA GLY A 512 15.46 21.72 -5.10
C GLY A 512 15.62 21.13 -3.69
N VAL A 513 15.30 19.85 -3.48
CA VAL A 513 15.58 19.16 -2.22
C VAL A 513 17.08 19.05 -1.95
N VAL A 514 17.87 18.61 -2.93
CA VAL A 514 19.34 18.56 -2.82
C VAL A 514 19.90 19.95 -2.47
N ASN A 515 19.41 20.99 -3.14
CA ASN A 515 19.88 22.35 -2.93
C ASN A 515 19.55 22.90 -1.53
N THR A 516 18.42 22.48 -0.96
CA THR A 516 17.91 22.95 0.33
C THR A 516 18.61 22.30 1.52
N LEU A 517 18.96 21.01 1.41
CA LEU A 517 19.52 20.24 2.51
C LEU A 517 21.05 20.36 2.62
N ASP A 518 21.57 20.00 3.79
CA ASP A 518 23.01 19.83 4.01
C ASP A 518 23.56 18.68 3.15
N ALA A 519 24.86 18.73 2.87
CA ALA A 519 25.55 17.76 2.03
C ALA A 519 25.50 16.33 2.63
N PRO A 520 24.84 15.36 1.98
CA PRO A 520 24.93 13.97 2.38
C PRO A 520 26.21 13.33 1.83
N ALA A 521 26.68 12.23 2.43
CA ALA A 521 27.74 11.42 1.83
C ALA A 521 27.21 10.64 0.60
N ILE A 522 25.94 10.20 0.69
CA ILE A 522 25.26 9.33 -0.27
C ILE A 522 23.89 9.93 -0.62
N ALA A 523 23.51 9.86 -1.89
CA ALA A 523 22.14 10.17 -2.31
C ALA A 523 21.52 8.98 -3.03
N ILE A 524 20.33 8.56 -2.60
CA ILE A 524 19.47 7.60 -3.30
C ILE A 524 18.38 8.41 -4.00
N VAL A 525 18.27 8.26 -5.32
CA VAL A 525 17.33 8.99 -6.17
C VAL A 525 16.40 7.98 -6.82
N GLU A 526 15.18 7.92 -6.29
CA GLU A 526 14.03 7.15 -6.79
C GLU A 526 13.10 8.13 -7.51
N LEU A 527 13.51 8.60 -8.69
CA LEU A 527 12.74 9.58 -9.48
C LEU A 527 12.80 9.21 -10.96
N GLY A 528 11.76 9.59 -11.69
CA GLY A 528 11.65 9.41 -13.14
C GLY A 528 10.27 9.01 -13.63
N TYR A 529 9.39 8.49 -12.76
CA TYR A 529 8.02 8.13 -13.14
C TYR A 529 7.17 9.36 -13.49
N ASN A 530 7.45 10.51 -12.88
CA ASN A 530 6.73 11.77 -13.14
C ASN A 530 7.38 12.63 -14.23
N ASP A 531 8.57 12.26 -14.70
CA ASP A 531 9.36 13.01 -15.66
C ASP A 531 9.04 12.59 -17.11
N ASP A 532 9.30 13.47 -18.08
CA ASP A 532 9.15 13.17 -19.50
C ASP A 532 10.40 12.44 -20.02
N PRO A 533 10.30 11.20 -20.52
CA PRO A 533 11.45 10.46 -21.07
C PRO A 533 12.24 11.22 -22.15
N ALA A 534 11.60 12.15 -22.86
CA ALA A 534 12.26 12.97 -23.88
C ALA A 534 13.18 14.06 -23.29
N THR A 535 12.93 14.54 -22.07
CA THR A 535 13.73 15.58 -21.40
C THR A 535 14.58 15.04 -20.24
N PHE A 536 14.36 13.78 -19.86
CA PHE A 536 14.96 13.16 -18.67
C PHE A 536 16.48 13.22 -18.62
N GLU A 537 17.18 13.13 -19.75
CA GLU A 537 18.65 13.28 -19.79
C GLU A 537 19.10 14.63 -19.21
N GLY A 538 18.45 15.73 -19.64
CA GLY A 538 18.77 17.07 -19.15
C GLY A 538 18.45 17.25 -17.65
N GLU A 539 17.46 16.53 -17.13
CA GLU A 539 17.07 16.56 -15.72
C GLU A 539 18.03 15.74 -14.85
N VAL A 540 18.46 14.56 -15.31
CA VAL A 540 19.52 13.76 -14.67
C VAL A 540 20.81 14.57 -14.60
N GLN A 541 21.19 15.30 -15.65
CA GLN A 541 22.37 16.17 -15.60
C GLN A 541 22.23 17.30 -14.56
N GLN A 542 21.03 17.89 -14.40
CA GLN A 542 20.79 18.88 -13.35
C GLN A 542 20.88 18.28 -11.95
N MET A 543 20.32 17.09 -11.74
CA MET A 543 20.42 16.36 -10.47
C MET A 543 21.87 16.04 -10.12
N LEU A 544 22.62 15.46 -11.06
CA LEU A 544 24.04 15.15 -10.86
C LEU A 544 24.85 16.40 -10.54
N ALA A 545 24.62 17.49 -11.25
CA ALA A 545 25.29 18.74 -10.97
C ALA A 545 24.96 19.31 -9.57
N ALA A 546 23.71 19.19 -9.12
CA ALA A 546 23.31 19.57 -7.76
C ALA A 546 24.01 18.70 -6.70
N LEU A 547 24.04 17.38 -6.90
CA LEU A 547 24.69 16.42 -6.00
C LEU A 547 26.21 16.62 -5.95
N ILE A 548 26.86 16.85 -7.10
CA ILE A 548 28.29 17.20 -7.20
C ILE A 548 28.58 18.52 -6.47
N SER A 549 27.70 19.52 -6.58
CA SER A 549 27.86 20.80 -5.86
C SER A 549 27.83 20.64 -4.34
N LYS A 550 27.19 19.57 -3.85
CA LYS A 550 27.13 19.16 -2.45
C LYS A 550 28.20 18.14 -2.09
N ALA A 551 29.11 17.82 -3.02
CA ALA A 551 30.16 16.82 -2.85
C ALA A 551 29.65 15.46 -2.35
N VAL A 552 28.47 15.06 -2.85
CA VAL A 552 27.96 13.70 -2.68
C VAL A 552 28.93 12.74 -3.35
N GLN A 553 29.43 11.78 -2.60
CA GLN A 553 30.47 10.85 -3.05
C GLN A 553 29.90 9.63 -3.76
N ARG A 554 28.66 9.25 -3.40
CA ARG A 554 27.94 8.14 -4.00
C ARG A 554 26.53 8.54 -4.36
N VAL A 555 26.19 8.42 -5.64
CA VAL A 555 24.82 8.58 -6.13
C VAL A 555 24.28 7.20 -6.48
N ILE A 556 23.09 6.89 -6.01
CA ILE A 556 22.40 5.64 -6.28
C ILE A 556 21.10 5.99 -6.97
N PHE A 557 20.93 5.64 -8.24
CA PHE A 557 19.64 5.75 -8.89
C PHE A 557 18.87 4.45 -8.74
N VAL A 558 17.58 4.53 -8.47
CA VAL A 558 16.66 3.40 -8.63
C VAL A 558 16.02 3.53 -10.00
N ASN A 559 16.19 2.53 -10.87
CA ASN A 559 15.62 2.59 -12.20
C ASN A 559 14.12 2.22 -12.19
N MET A 560 13.41 2.52 -13.27
CA MET A 560 11.94 2.41 -13.33
C MET A 560 11.50 1.09 -13.94
N SER A 561 10.52 0.43 -13.33
CA SER A 561 9.80 -0.68 -13.95
C SER A 561 9.16 -0.27 -15.29
N THR A 562 9.45 -1.00 -16.35
CA THR A 562 8.94 -0.76 -17.72
C THR A 562 7.61 -1.46 -18.00
N ARG A 563 6.93 -1.96 -16.96
CA ARG A 563 5.66 -2.68 -17.09
C ARG A 563 4.51 -1.84 -17.66
N SER A 564 4.60 -0.53 -17.54
CA SER A 564 3.60 0.39 -18.08
C SER A 564 4.01 0.83 -19.48
N THR A 565 3.10 0.68 -20.44
CA THR A 565 3.32 1.15 -21.82
C THR A 565 2.91 2.60 -22.04
N LYS A 566 2.45 3.31 -20.99
CA LYS A 566 1.99 4.70 -21.11
C LYS A 566 3.11 5.72 -21.33
N ARG A 567 4.32 5.42 -20.85
CA ARG A 567 5.52 6.25 -21.01
C ARG A 567 6.71 5.33 -21.31
N ASN A 568 7.67 5.84 -22.06
CA ASN A 568 8.88 5.08 -22.42
C ASN A 568 9.92 5.09 -21.28
N TYR A 569 9.64 4.38 -20.18
CA TYR A 569 10.60 4.30 -19.07
C TYR A 569 11.89 3.56 -19.44
N ALA A 570 11.89 2.75 -20.50
CA ALA A 570 13.11 2.13 -21.01
C ALA A 570 14.12 3.18 -21.50
N GLN A 571 13.64 4.26 -22.14
CA GLN A 571 14.47 5.40 -22.51
C GLN A 571 15.03 6.12 -21.27
N SER A 572 14.20 6.36 -20.26
CA SER A 572 14.67 6.95 -19.00
C SER A 572 15.70 6.07 -18.29
N ASN A 573 15.51 4.75 -18.27
CA ASN A 573 16.48 3.80 -17.71
C ASN A 573 17.80 3.82 -18.48
N ALA A 574 17.78 3.92 -19.81
CA ALA A 574 19.00 4.01 -20.62
C ALA A 574 19.82 5.26 -20.28
N VAL A 575 19.17 6.39 -19.97
CA VAL A 575 19.84 7.61 -19.48
C VAL A 575 20.58 7.35 -18.16
N LEU A 576 19.93 6.68 -17.19
CA LEU A 576 20.55 6.36 -15.90
C LEU A 576 21.75 5.42 -16.07
N THR A 577 21.60 4.38 -16.89
CA THR A 577 22.69 3.45 -17.22
C THR A 577 23.86 4.18 -17.86
N ALA A 578 23.62 5.03 -18.86
CA ALA A 578 24.66 5.82 -19.52
C ALA A 578 25.37 6.80 -18.57
N ALA A 579 24.68 7.30 -17.53
CA ALA A 579 25.31 8.09 -16.49
C ALA A 579 26.23 7.25 -15.59
N ALA A 580 25.79 6.04 -15.21
CA ALA A 580 26.57 5.12 -14.39
C ALA A 580 27.83 4.61 -15.10
N GLU A 581 27.74 4.28 -16.39
CA GLU A 581 28.89 3.86 -17.20
C GLU A 581 29.99 4.93 -17.28
N LYS A 582 29.62 6.21 -17.19
CA LYS A 582 30.55 7.35 -17.27
C LYS A 582 31.11 7.75 -15.90
N ASN A 583 30.53 7.28 -14.80
CA ASN A 583 30.93 7.71 -13.46
C ASN A 583 30.84 6.56 -12.44
N PRO A 584 31.99 6.05 -11.94
CA PRO A 584 32.02 4.95 -10.97
C PRO A 584 31.45 5.33 -9.59
N GLY A 585 31.24 6.63 -9.32
CA GLY A 585 30.51 7.12 -8.15
C GLY A 585 28.99 7.01 -8.27
N ILE A 586 28.47 6.50 -9.40
CA ILE A 586 27.05 6.26 -9.63
C ILE A 586 26.78 4.75 -9.63
N THR A 587 25.74 4.32 -8.93
CA THR A 587 25.27 2.93 -8.91
C THR A 587 23.80 2.89 -9.30
N ILE A 588 23.38 1.85 -10.03
CA ILE A 588 21.97 1.61 -10.35
C ILE A 588 21.45 0.47 -9.48
N PHE A 589 20.39 0.75 -8.73
CA PHE A 589 19.54 -0.28 -8.16
C PHE A 589 18.50 -0.66 -9.21
N ASP A 590 18.66 -1.86 -9.78
CA ASP A 590 17.86 -2.33 -10.92
C ASP A 590 16.50 -2.90 -10.48
N TRP A 591 15.61 -1.99 -10.07
CA TRP A 591 14.22 -2.31 -9.74
C TRP A 591 13.43 -2.82 -10.95
N ASN A 592 13.76 -2.38 -12.16
CA ASN A 592 13.11 -2.86 -13.37
C ASN A 592 13.25 -4.38 -13.51
N THR A 593 14.47 -4.90 -13.43
CA THR A 593 14.71 -6.34 -13.47
C THR A 593 14.10 -7.04 -12.27
N ALA A 594 14.28 -6.50 -11.05
CA ALA A 594 13.77 -7.10 -9.82
C ALA A 594 12.24 -7.25 -9.80
N SER A 595 11.52 -6.35 -10.48
CA SER A 595 10.06 -6.30 -10.52
C SER A 595 9.44 -6.87 -11.81
N SER A 596 10.25 -7.48 -12.70
CA SER A 596 9.80 -7.91 -14.04
C SER A 596 9.23 -9.32 -14.13
N GLY A 597 9.42 -10.16 -13.11
CA GLY A 597 8.98 -11.55 -13.17
C GLY A 597 7.45 -11.71 -13.13
N ALA A 598 6.98 -12.88 -13.55
CA ALA A 598 5.55 -13.16 -13.70
C ALA A 598 4.76 -12.95 -12.39
N ASN A 599 5.32 -13.36 -11.25
CA ASN A 599 4.63 -13.28 -9.95
C ASN A 599 4.76 -11.89 -9.30
N GLN A 600 5.66 -11.04 -9.78
CA GLN A 600 5.87 -9.67 -9.31
C GLN A 600 4.77 -8.71 -9.79
N TRP A 601 3.86 -9.14 -10.68
CA TRP A 601 2.72 -8.32 -11.08
C TRP A 601 1.88 -7.84 -9.89
N ARG A 602 1.80 -8.68 -8.84
CA ARG A 602 1.12 -8.38 -7.58
C ARG A 602 1.83 -7.37 -6.69
N TRP A 603 3.07 -7.02 -7.00
CA TRP A 603 3.77 -5.94 -6.31
C TRP A 603 3.18 -4.57 -6.65
N PHE A 604 2.36 -4.49 -7.69
CA PHE A 604 1.79 -3.22 -8.13
C PHE A 604 0.27 -3.22 -7.97
N ASP A 605 -0.27 -2.04 -7.71
CA ASP A 605 -1.71 -1.80 -7.79
C ASP A 605 -2.15 -1.72 -9.26
N ASN A 606 -2.80 -2.78 -9.71
CA ASN A 606 -3.31 -2.93 -11.07
C ASN A 606 -4.60 -2.16 -11.33
N LYS A 607 -5.16 -1.47 -10.31
CA LYS A 607 -6.36 -0.65 -10.43
C LYS A 607 -6.02 0.82 -10.66
N SER A 608 -4.77 1.23 -10.43
CA SER A 608 -4.36 2.62 -10.61
C SER A 608 -4.35 3.01 -12.09
N LEU A 609 -5.29 3.89 -12.46
CA LEU A 609 -5.48 4.35 -13.83
C LEU A 609 -4.35 5.27 -14.33
N CYS A 610 -3.52 5.89 -13.49
CA CYS A 610 -2.56 6.90 -13.96
C CYS A 610 -1.33 6.28 -14.65
N CYS A 611 -0.77 5.20 -14.13
CA CYS A 611 0.53 4.71 -14.64
C CYS A 611 0.87 3.23 -14.38
N TYR A 612 0.07 2.44 -13.66
CA TYR A 612 0.37 1.02 -13.33
C TYR A 612 1.74 0.75 -12.68
N VAL A 613 2.34 1.76 -12.03
CA VAL A 613 3.65 1.65 -11.34
C VAL A 613 3.56 1.85 -9.83
N HIS A 614 2.39 2.24 -9.31
CA HIS A 614 2.18 2.30 -7.87
C HIS A 614 2.19 0.91 -7.25
N LEU A 615 2.75 0.82 -6.05
CA LEU A 615 2.93 -0.44 -5.35
C LEU A 615 1.67 -0.84 -4.60
N SER A 616 1.37 -2.14 -4.61
CA SER A 616 0.45 -2.75 -3.63
C SER A 616 1.16 -2.90 -2.28
N THR A 617 0.45 -3.31 -1.24
CA THR A 617 1.08 -3.64 0.06
C THR A 617 2.18 -4.71 -0.07
N THR A 618 2.01 -5.68 -0.97
CA THR A 618 3.06 -6.66 -1.27
C THR A 618 4.29 -5.99 -1.87
N GLY A 619 4.10 -5.08 -2.84
CA GLY A 619 5.23 -4.40 -3.47
C GLY A 619 5.90 -3.38 -2.57
N GLN A 620 5.18 -2.77 -1.64
CA GLN A 620 5.77 -1.87 -0.65
C GLN A 620 6.79 -2.62 0.22
N ALA A 621 6.39 -3.80 0.73
CA ALA A 621 7.28 -4.67 1.50
C ALA A 621 8.49 -5.14 0.67
N GLU A 622 8.27 -5.63 -0.55
CA GLU A 622 9.35 -6.17 -1.39
C GLU A 622 10.26 -5.06 -1.95
N PHE A 623 9.75 -3.85 -2.21
CA PHE A 623 10.57 -2.72 -2.66
C PHE A 623 11.47 -2.19 -1.52
N ALA A 624 10.93 -2.04 -0.31
CA ALA A 624 11.75 -1.68 0.85
C ALA A 624 12.80 -2.76 1.15
N LEU A 625 12.44 -4.05 1.04
CA LEU A 625 13.38 -5.15 1.20
C LEU A 625 14.45 -5.14 0.11
N PHE A 626 14.08 -4.88 -1.14
CA PHE A 626 15.02 -4.71 -2.24
C PHE A 626 16.03 -3.60 -1.95
N LEU A 627 15.58 -2.40 -1.56
CA LEU A 627 16.47 -1.30 -1.20
C LEU A 627 17.40 -1.69 -0.04
N ARG A 628 16.87 -2.35 1.00
CA ARG A 628 17.67 -2.86 2.13
C ARG A 628 18.77 -3.82 1.65
N GLN A 629 18.41 -4.81 0.85
CA GLN A 629 19.35 -5.82 0.36
C GLN A 629 20.43 -5.23 -0.56
N GLN A 630 20.06 -4.28 -1.42
CA GLN A 630 21.03 -3.60 -2.29
C GLN A 630 22.03 -2.77 -1.48
N LEU A 631 21.56 -2.04 -0.45
CA LEU A 631 22.44 -1.30 0.45
C LEU A 631 23.33 -2.24 1.27
N ASP A 632 22.78 -3.35 1.77
CA ASP A 632 23.52 -4.35 2.55
C ASP A 632 24.60 -5.02 1.67
N ALA A 633 24.38 -5.16 0.36
CA ALA A 633 25.39 -5.65 -0.58
C ALA A 633 26.51 -4.64 -0.85
N LEU A 634 26.19 -3.34 -0.93
CA LEU A 634 27.18 -2.28 -1.14
C LEU A 634 28.06 -1.99 0.08
N ARG A 635 27.53 -2.19 1.29
CA ARG A 635 28.22 -1.87 2.54
C ARG A 635 29.55 -2.64 2.71
N PRO A 636 29.60 -3.99 2.68
CA PRO A 636 30.86 -4.73 2.83
C PRO A 636 31.80 -4.53 1.63
N ALA A 637 31.28 -4.16 0.46
CA ALA A 637 32.08 -3.82 -0.71
C ALA A 637 32.82 -2.47 -0.59
N GLY A 638 32.68 -1.75 0.54
CA GLY A 638 33.30 -0.44 0.76
C GLY A 638 32.76 0.67 -0.15
N SER A 639 31.60 0.44 -0.77
CA SER A 639 30.99 1.35 -1.74
C SER A 639 30.13 2.44 -1.10
N LEU A 640 29.88 2.36 0.20
CA LEU A 640 29.13 3.35 0.96
C LEU A 640 30.09 4.22 1.79
N PRO A 641 30.35 5.47 1.39
CA PRO A 641 31.31 6.35 2.07
C PRO A 641 30.84 6.77 3.47
N THR A 642 31.81 7.02 4.37
CA THR A 642 31.59 7.33 5.80
C THR A 642 31.54 8.82 6.12
N THR A 643 32.15 9.67 5.29
CA THR A 643 32.26 11.12 5.52
C THR A 643 31.56 11.87 4.40
N ALA A 644 30.72 12.86 4.74
CA ALA A 644 30.34 13.88 3.77
C ALA A 644 31.58 14.75 3.51
N ALA A 645 31.99 14.93 2.25
CA ALA A 645 33.10 15.85 1.98
C ALA A 645 32.62 17.27 2.31
N VAL A 646 33.37 17.98 3.17
CA VAL A 646 33.06 19.39 3.49
C VAL A 646 33.46 20.25 2.29
N ALA A 647 32.59 20.33 1.29
CA ALA A 647 32.74 21.28 0.19
C ALA A 647 31.98 22.58 0.53
N PRO A 648 32.59 23.77 0.36
CA PRO A 648 31.88 25.03 0.52
C PRO A 648 30.74 25.15 -0.48
N LEU A 649 29.56 25.56 -0.02
CA LEU A 649 28.38 25.84 -0.87
C LEU A 649 28.74 26.88 -1.95
N MET A 650 28.64 26.50 -3.23
CA MET A 650 28.87 27.39 -4.37
C MET A 650 27.56 27.89 -4.96
N LEU A 651 26.98 28.91 -4.34
CA LEU A 651 25.78 29.59 -4.83
C LEU A 651 26.00 30.10 -6.27
N GLY A 652 25.21 29.55 -7.21
CA GLY A 652 25.31 29.88 -8.63
C GLY A 652 26.03 28.84 -9.48
N LEU A 653 26.45 27.70 -8.90
CA LEU A 653 26.74 26.48 -9.67
C LEU A 653 25.55 25.50 -9.59
N PRO A 654 25.34 24.67 -10.63
CA PRO A 654 26.03 24.72 -11.92
C PRO A 654 25.65 25.93 -12.77
N LEU A 655 26.56 26.42 -13.64
CA LEU A 655 26.21 27.41 -14.65
C LEU A 655 25.90 26.73 -15.99
N ALA A 656 24.74 27.04 -16.54
CA ALA A 656 24.28 26.55 -17.83
C ALA A 656 23.71 27.67 -18.70
N LYS A 657 23.33 27.33 -19.93
CA LYS A 657 22.71 28.26 -20.88
C LYS A 657 21.54 29.00 -20.25
N ASN A 658 21.41 30.30 -20.57
CA ASN A 658 20.45 31.25 -19.99
C ASN A 658 20.73 31.70 -18.56
N ASN A 659 21.79 31.21 -17.91
CA ASN A 659 22.25 31.81 -16.67
C ASN A 659 22.99 33.13 -16.94
N ALA A 660 22.95 34.05 -15.99
CA ALA A 660 23.68 35.30 -16.11
C ALA A 660 24.25 35.78 -14.76
N GLY A 661 25.34 36.53 -14.81
CA GLY A 661 25.91 37.22 -13.65
C GLY A 661 27.43 37.10 -13.55
N ALA A 662 27.97 37.52 -12.41
CA ALA A 662 29.41 37.67 -12.22
C ALA A 662 30.21 36.36 -12.37
N MET A 663 29.64 35.23 -11.96
CA MET A 663 30.29 33.93 -12.12
C MET A 663 30.43 33.55 -13.60
N VAL A 664 29.41 33.86 -14.43
CA VAL A 664 29.47 33.66 -15.88
C VAL A 664 30.55 34.53 -16.50
N THR A 665 30.66 35.80 -16.11
CA THR A 665 31.73 36.70 -16.60
C THR A 665 33.12 36.14 -16.29
N VAL A 666 33.31 35.57 -15.10
CA VAL A 666 34.60 34.98 -14.69
C VAL A 666 34.88 33.72 -15.49
N VAL A 667 33.89 32.85 -15.68
CA VAL A 667 33.99 31.66 -16.52
C VAL A 667 34.35 32.04 -17.97
N GLN A 668 33.65 33.00 -18.58
CA GLN A 668 33.95 33.47 -19.94
C GLN A 668 35.39 34.00 -20.05
N LYS A 669 35.89 34.74 -19.05
CA LYS A 669 37.29 35.18 -18.99
C LYS A 669 38.27 34.01 -18.88
N LYS A 670 37.97 33.03 -18.02
CA LYS A 670 38.82 31.85 -17.84
C LYS A 670 38.82 30.94 -19.07
N LEU A 671 37.69 30.75 -19.73
CA LEU A 671 37.59 29.99 -20.98
C LEU A 671 38.35 30.67 -22.12
N ASN A 672 38.24 31.99 -22.26
CA ASN A 672 39.03 32.74 -23.25
C ASN A 672 40.54 32.51 -23.05
N LEU A 673 41.00 32.46 -21.80
CA LEU A 673 42.39 32.19 -21.47
C LEU A 673 42.76 30.71 -21.68
N ALA A 674 41.97 29.79 -21.11
CA ALA A 674 42.26 28.36 -21.09
C ALA A 674 42.21 27.72 -22.49
N LEU A 675 41.37 28.24 -23.39
CA LEU A 675 41.24 27.77 -24.77
C LEU A 675 41.93 28.70 -25.79
N ASN A 676 42.66 29.72 -25.32
CA ASN A 676 43.35 30.71 -26.16
C ASN A 676 42.45 31.35 -27.24
N LEU A 677 41.21 31.71 -26.87
CA LEU A 677 40.22 32.27 -27.80
C LEU A 677 40.50 33.75 -28.10
N VAL A 678 40.70 34.08 -29.37
CA VAL A 678 41.10 35.41 -29.85
C VAL A 678 40.29 35.84 -31.08
N GLY A 679 40.31 37.13 -31.41
CA GLY A 679 39.60 37.65 -32.59
C GLY A 679 38.12 37.27 -32.60
N THR A 680 37.66 36.66 -33.70
CA THR A 680 36.26 36.25 -33.89
C THR A 680 35.84 35.04 -33.06
N SER A 681 36.78 34.25 -32.51
CA SER A 681 36.47 33.11 -31.64
C SER A 681 36.41 33.49 -30.15
N ARG A 682 36.83 34.71 -29.79
CA ARG A 682 36.80 35.21 -28.42
C ARG A 682 35.38 35.35 -27.91
N LEU A 683 35.09 34.76 -26.74
CA LEU A 683 33.82 34.95 -26.05
C LEU A 683 33.67 36.39 -25.56
N ALA A 684 32.49 36.97 -25.77
CA ALA A 684 32.06 38.14 -25.02
C ALA A 684 32.09 37.82 -23.51
N THR A 685 32.56 38.77 -22.70
CA THR A 685 32.59 38.65 -21.23
C THR A 685 31.45 39.44 -20.61
N ASP A 686 30.27 39.29 -21.21
CA ASP A 686 29.03 40.02 -20.89
C ASP A 686 28.30 39.44 -19.67
N GLY A 687 28.75 38.29 -19.17
CA GLY A 687 28.09 37.58 -18.08
C GLY A 687 26.79 36.90 -18.48
N ALA A 688 26.51 36.71 -19.78
CA ALA A 688 25.39 35.94 -20.28
C ALA A 688 25.85 34.58 -20.82
N PHE A 689 25.35 33.49 -20.24
CA PHE A 689 25.74 32.14 -20.64
C PHE A 689 24.95 31.74 -21.88
N GLY A 690 25.47 32.11 -23.05
CA GLY A 690 24.88 31.80 -24.36
C GLY A 690 25.41 30.51 -24.97
N SER A 691 24.98 30.20 -26.20
CA SER A 691 25.44 29.04 -26.98
C SER A 691 26.96 29.06 -27.25
N GLY A 692 27.55 30.26 -27.39
CA GLY A 692 29.00 30.41 -27.51
C GLY A 692 29.74 29.93 -26.25
N THR A 693 29.28 30.34 -25.08
CA THR A 693 29.85 29.93 -23.79
C THR A 693 29.69 28.43 -23.57
N GLU A 694 28.52 27.87 -23.87
CA GLU A 694 28.28 26.41 -23.77
C GLU A 694 29.25 25.60 -24.63
N ARG A 695 29.46 25.97 -25.90
CA ARG A 695 30.42 25.30 -26.79
C ARG A 695 31.85 25.37 -26.25
N ALA A 696 32.24 26.53 -25.73
CA ALA A 696 33.56 26.69 -25.12
C ALA A 696 33.71 25.85 -23.85
N VAL A 697 32.66 25.73 -23.02
CA VAL A 697 32.68 24.83 -21.86
C VAL A 697 32.86 23.39 -22.29
N ARG A 698 32.11 22.91 -23.30
CA ARG A 698 32.29 21.56 -23.84
C ARG A 698 33.71 21.32 -24.34
N ALA A 699 34.27 22.27 -25.10
CA ALA A 699 35.65 22.18 -25.59
C ALA A 699 36.66 22.13 -24.43
N PHE A 700 36.49 22.97 -23.41
CA PHE A 700 37.32 22.97 -22.23
C PHE A 700 37.25 21.64 -21.46
N GLN A 701 36.03 21.14 -21.22
CA GLN A 701 35.81 19.86 -20.55
C GLN A 701 36.50 18.72 -21.31
N THR A 702 36.41 18.70 -22.65
CA THR A 702 37.14 17.74 -23.48
C THR A 702 38.65 17.85 -23.25
N THR A 703 39.22 19.05 -23.31
CA THR A 703 40.68 19.26 -23.13
C THR A 703 41.17 19.00 -21.71
N SER A 704 40.30 19.15 -20.71
CA SER A 704 40.60 18.94 -19.29
C SER A 704 40.22 17.54 -18.80
N VAL A 705 39.82 16.63 -19.71
CA VAL A 705 39.43 15.26 -19.40
C VAL A 705 38.31 15.20 -18.34
N LEU A 706 37.36 16.12 -18.46
CA LEU A 706 36.15 16.18 -17.64
C LEU A 706 34.94 15.66 -18.43
N PRO A 707 33.85 15.23 -17.75
CA PRO A 707 32.58 14.95 -18.42
C PRO A 707 32.12 16.13 -19.29
N VAL A 708 31.86 15.88 -20.57
CA VAL A 708 31.52 16.92 -21.56
C VAL A 708 30.03 17.25 -21.51
N SER A 709 29.62 18.03 -20.51
CA SER A 709 28.22 18.41 -20.27
C SER A 709 27.83 19.75 -20.92
N GLY A 710 28.79 20.63 -21.20
CA GLY A 710 28.55 22.03 -21.58
C GLY A 710 28.08 22.93 -20.45
N ILE A 711 28.04 22.38 -19.23
CA ILE A 711 27.64 23.02 -18.00
C ILE A 711 28.88 23.21 -17.13
N VAL A 712 29.04 24.37 -16.49
CA VAL A 712 30.12 24.56 -15.50
C VAL A 712 29.61 24.08 -14.15
N ASP A 713 29.90 22.82 -13.85
CA ASP A 713 29.76 22.22 -12.52
C ASP A 713 30.97 22.51 -11.63
N ARG A 714 31.03 21.93 -10.42
CA ARG A 714 32.14 22.15 -9.49
C ARG A 714 33.48 21.69 -10.05
N ALA A 715 33.52 20.53 -10.70
CA ALA A 715 34.74 19.99 -11.28
C ALA A 715 35.28 20.91 -12.40
N THR A 716 34.40 21.38 -13.27
CA THR A 716 34.72 22.32 -14.34
C THR A 716 35.17 23.67 -13.79
N TRP A 717 34.50 24.17 -12.75
CA TRP A 717 34.89 25.39 -12.05
C TRP A 717 36.29 25.27 -11.43
N ASP A 718 36.57 24.17 -10.74
CA ASP A 718 37.84 23.92 -10.09
C ASP A 718 38.97 23.77 -11.13
N ALA A 719 38.71 23.05 -12.22
CA ALA A 719 39.65 22.90 -13.34
C ALA A 719 39.96 24.22 -14.07
N LEU A 720 39.02 25.19 -14.08
CA LEU A 720 39.29 26.56 -14.56
C LEU A 720 40.19 27.37 -13.59
N GLY A 721 40.72 26.74 -12.54
CA GLY A 721 41.56 27.35 -11.52
C GLY A 721 40.77 28.25 -10.57
N LEU A 722 39.50 27.92 -10.31
CA LEU A 722 38.61 28.71 -9.47
C LEU A 722 38.23 28.03 -8.13
N ALA A 723 38.88 26.92 -7.76
CA ALA A 723 38.51 26.10 -6.61
C ALA A 723 38.46 26.85 -5.26
N GLY A 724 39.35 27.83 -5.05
CA GLY A 724 39.36 28.67 -3.84
C GLY A 724 38.45 29.91 -3.92
N ARG A 725 37.78 30.15 -5.05
CA ARG A 725 37.04 31.39 -5.32
C ARG A 725 35.59 31.35 -4.84
N VAL A 726 35.39 30.95 -3.59
CA VAL A 726 34.09 30.97 -2.92
C VAL A 726 33.53 32.39 -2.75
N ASP A 727 34.40 33.40 -2.78
CA ASP A 727 34.05 34.82 -2.79
C ASP A 727 33.22 35.24 -4.01
N LEU A 728 33.31 34.47 -5.10
CA LEU A 728 32.56 34.71 -6.34
C LEU A 728 31.15 34.10 -6.30
N ALA A 729 30.88 33.18 -5.37
CA ALA A 729 29.60 32.48 -5.21
C ALA A 729 28.56 33.38 -4.52
N VAL A 730 28.21 34.48 -5.21
CA VAL A 730 27.38 35.55 -4.69
C VAL A 730 26.28 35.91 -5.69
N LEU A 731 25.02 35.75 -5.28
CA LEU A 731 23.88 36.27 -6.02
C LEU A 731 23.73 37.77 -5.74
N LYS A 732 23.63 38.57 -6.79
CA LYS A 732 23.50 40.04 -6.71
C LYS A 732 22.70 40.56 -7.90
N VAL A 733 22.42 41.87 -7.92
CA VAL A 733 21.72 42.51 -9.05
C VAL A 733 22.34 42.11 -10.39
N GLY A 734 21.49 41.64 -11.31
CA GLY A 734 21.88 41.10 -12.62
C GLY A 734 22.10 39.58 -12.66
N SER A 735 22.12 38.89 -11.52
CA SER A 735 22.13 37.43 -11.48
C SER A 735 20.82 36.85 -12.04
N ARG A 736 20.92 35.90 -12.97
CA ARG A 736 19.81 35.05 -13.42
C ARG A 736 20.21 33.59 -13.22
N HIS A 737 19.53 32.90 -12.32
CA HIS A 737 19.86 31.52 -11.94
C HIS A 737 18.69 30.90 -11.14
N PRO A 738 18.42 29.57 -11.21
CA PRO A 738 17.37 28.93 -10.41
C PRO A 738 17.45 29.21 -8.90
N ALA A 739 18.66 29.29 -8.34
CA ALA A 739 18.86 29.69 -6.93
C ALA A 739 18.29 31.08 -6.58
N VAL A 740 18.11 31.98 -7.56
CA VAL A 740 17.44 33.27 -7.31
C VAL A 740 15.93 33.08 -7.09
N SER A 741 15.30 32.10 -7.75
CA SER A 741 13.90 31.74 -7.48
C SER A 741 13.73 31.24 -6.05
N SER A 742 14.62 30.34 -5.61
CA SER A 742 14.61 29.84 -4.22
C SER A 742 14.86 30.95 -3.20
N LEU A 743 15.74 31.92 -3.50
CA LEU A 743 15.93 33.13 -2.70
C LEU A 743 14.66 33.97 -2.58
N GLN A 744 13.97 34.20 -3.71
CA GLN A 744 12.74 35.00 -3.77
C GLN A 744 11.64 34.37 -2.91
N GLN A 745 11.48 33.04 -2.98
CA GLN A 745 10.52 32.30 -2.17
C GLN A 745 10.86 32.35 -0.67
N ALA A 746 12.13 32.10 -0.31
CA ALA A 746 12.56 32.15 1.08
C ALA A 746 12.41 33.55 1.70
N LEU A 747 12.76 34.60 0.96
CA LEU A 747 12.53 35.99 1.41
C LEU A 747 11.05 36.33 1.50
N SER A 748 10.21 35.85 0.58
CA SER A 748 8.77 36.08 0.64
C SER A 748 8.19 35.60 1.96
N LYS A 749 8.64 34.42 2.39
CA LYS A 749 8.25 33.77 3.64
C LYS A 749 8.78 34.50 4.87
N VAL A 750 10.09 34.71 4.94
CA VAL A 750 10.75 35.32 6.11
C VAL A 750 10.36 36.80 6.30
N LEU A 751 10.10 37.51 5.20
CA LEU A 751 9.68 38.91 5.27
C LEU A 751 8.15 39.08 5.34
N LYS A 752 7.37 38.01 5.19
CA LYS A 752 5.91 38.04 5.06
C LYS A 752 5.44 39.05 4.00
N LYS A 753 6.16 39.07 2.87
CA LYS A 753 5.96 40.01 1.77
C LYS A 753 5.78 39.21 0.48
N LYS A 754 4.84 39.62 -0.38
CA LYS A 754 4.69 39.01 -1.70
C LYS A 754 5.91 39.33 -2.57
N ILE A 755 6.68 38.32 -2.97
CA ILE A 755 7.82 38.45 -3.88
C ILE A 755 7.65 37.43 -5.01
N SER A 756 7.61 37.91 -6.25
CA SER A 756 7.46 37.04 -7.43
C SER A 756 8.73 36.23 -7.70
N SER A 757 8.57 34.92 -7.90
CA SER A 757 9.66 33.96 -8.18
C SER A 757 10.06 33.97 -9.66
N THR A 758 10.78 35.01 -10.09
CA THR A 758 11.17 35.22 -11.50
C THR A 758 12.53 34.62 -11.89
N GLY A 759 13.33 34.17 -10.92
CA GLY A 759 14.70 33.68 -11.16
C GLY A 759 15.70 34.78 -11.55
N VAL A 760 15.32 36.06 -11.43
CA VAL A 760 16.14 37.23 -11.76
C VAL A 760 16.32 38.12 -10.54
N PHE A 761 17.58 38.45 -10.24
CA PHE A 761 17.94 39.23 -9.07
C PHE A 761 17.88 40.73 -9.41
N THR A 762 16.79 41.37 -9.01
CA THR A 762 16.51 42.79 -9.30
C THR A 762 16.99 43.71 -8.19
N THR A 763 17.00 45.03 -8.44
CA THR A 763 17.25 46.05 -7.42
C THR A 763 16.25 45.98 -6.27
N ALA A 764 14.98 45.67 -6.56
CA ALA A 764 13.96 45.47 -5.54
C ALA A 764 14.30 44.28 -4.62
N LEU A 765 14.73 43.16 -5.21
CA LEU A 765 15.16 41.98 -4.44
C LEU A 765 16.40 42.27 -3.59
N ALA A 766 17.35 43.08 -4.09
CA ALA A 766 18.51 43.51 -3.31
C ALA A 766 18.13 44.29 -2.05
N ASN A 767 17.08 45.11 -2.12
CA ASN A 767 16.57 45.84 -0.97
C ASN A 767 15.88 44.91 0.04
N ASP A 768 15.16 43.89 -0.44
CA ASP A 768 14.57 42.86 0.43
C ASP A 768 15.66 42.03 1.13
N VAL A 769 16.77 41.72 0.44
CA VAL A 769 17.95 41.08 1.04
C VAL A 769 18.56 41.96 2.13
N LYS A 770 18.72 43.27 1.89
CA LYS A 770 19.24 44.20 2.92
C LYS A 770 18.34 44.23 4.15
N LEU A 771 17.03 44.24 3.96
CA LEU A 771 16.06 44.20 5.05
C LEU A 771 16.22 42.92 5.87
N PHE A 772 16.34 41.77 5.21
CA PHE A 772 16.60 40.49 5.88
C PHE A 772 17.93 40.50 6.63
N GLN A 773 19.04 40.86 5.96
CA GLN A 773 20.38 40.92 6.56
C GLN A 773 20.39 41.78 7.83
N LYS A 774 19.69 42.91 7.81
CA LYS A 774 19.53 43.78 8.99
C LYS A 774 18.79 43.08 10.13
N ARG A 775 17.73 42.30 9.85
CA ARG A 775 16.95 41.57 10.86
C ARG A 775 17.75 40.46 11.56
N VAL A 776 18.67 39.82 10.85
CA VAL A 776 19.47 38.68 11.37
C VAL A 776 20.92 39.05 11.71
N ASN A 777 21.21 40.35 11.85
CA ASN A 777 22.51 40.90 12.20
C ASN A 777 23.68 40.43 11.29
N LEU A 778 23.42 40.33 9.98
CA LEU A 778 24.43 40.05 8.97
C LEU A 778 24.90 41.35 8.27
N PRO A 779 26.09 41.35 7.63
CA PRO A 779 26.54 42.51 6.84
C PRO A 779 25.50 42.93 5.79
N VAL A 780 25.00 44.17 5.90
CA VAL A 780 23.91 44.71 5.07
C VAL A 780 24.46 45.21 3.73
N ASN A 781 24.65 44.30 2.79
CA ASN A 781 25.24 44.59 1.48
C ASN A 781 24.28 44.33 0.29
N GLY A 782 23.11 43.72 0.54
CA GLY A 782 22.13 43.39 -0.50
C GLY A 782 22.58 42.30 -1.47
N ARG A 783 23.62 41.55 -1.10
CA ARG A 783 24.19 40.44 -1.86
C ARG A 783 24.03 39.15 -1.06
N VAL A 784 23.85 38.03 -1.74
CA VAL A 784 23.63 36.75 -1.07
C VAL A 784 24.80 35.82 -1.35
N GLY A 785 25.73 35.76 -0.39
CA GLY A 785 26.78 34.74 -0.32
C GLY A 785 26.41 33.61 0.65
N PRO A 786 27.32 32.64 0.88
CA PRO A 786 27.03 31.42 1.65
C PRO A 786 26.46 31.66 3.05
N SER A 787 26.98 32.67 3.77
CA SER A 787 26.50 33.02 5.11
C SER A 787 25.07 33.57 5.12
N THR A 788 24.75 34.48 4.19
CA THR A 788 23.38 35.02 4.07
C THR A 788 22.40 33.93 3.65
N TRP A 789 22.80 33.04 2.75
CA TRP A 789 21.97 31.92 2.30
C TRP A 789 21.65 30.96 3.44
N LYS A 790 22.68 30.51 4.18
CA LYS A 790 22.53 29.57 5.30
C LYS A 790 21.53 30.08 6.35
N VAL A 791 21.64 31.35 6.73
CA VAL A 791 20.75 31.94 7.74
C VAL A 791 19.34 32.13 7.19
N LEU A 792 19.22 32.55 5.92
CA LEU A 792 17.92 32.76 5.28
C LEU A 792 17.12 31.46 5.16
N THR A 793 17.74 30.39 4.66
CA THR A 793 17.05 29.11 4.48
C THR A 793 16.65 28.50 5.82
N ALA A 794 17.53 28.52 6.83
CA ALA A 794 17.19 28.08 8.18
C ALA A 794 16.01 28.87 8.78
N THR A 795 16.02 30.20 8.62
CA THR A 795 14.92 31.07 9.10
C THR A 795 13.61 30.80 8.36
N ALA A 796 13.67 30.54 7.05
CA ALA A 796 12.51 30.21 6.23
C ALA A 796 11.92 28.85 6.62
N SER A 797 12.73 27.87 7.02
CA SER A 797 12.25 26.55 7.47
C SER A 797 11.52 26.62 8.82
N LEU A 798 11.95 27.50 9.73
CA LEU A 798 11.37 27.66 11.07
C LEU A 798 10.12 28.55 11.11
N THR A 799 9.84 29.29 10.04
CA THR A 799 8.65 30.12 9.95
C THR A 799 7.51 29.27 9.37
N SER A 800 6.54 28.86 10.17
CA SER A 800 5.28 28.25 9.67
C SER A 800 4.44 29.31 8.94
N PRO A 801 3.53 28.91 8.02
CA PRO A 801 2.55 29.83 7.43
C PRO A 801 1.78 30.63 8.50
#